data_AF-A0A8C4ZDV0-F1
#
_entry.id   AF-A0A8C4ZDV0-F1
#
_cell.length_a   1.000
_cell.length_b   1.000
_cell.length_c   1.000
_cell.angle_alpha   90.00
_cell.angle_beta   90.00
_cell.angle_gamma   90.00
#
_symmetry.space_group_name_H-M   'P 1'
#
loop_
_entity.id
_entity.type
_entity.pdbx_description
1 polymer ?
#
loop_
_entity_poly.entity_id
_entity_poly.type
_entity_poly.pdbx_seq_one_letter_code
_entity_poly.pdbx_strand_id
1 'polypeptide(L)'
;RLLSDVSSTLHRLEGDGDLKFLLTGGTLVKVRSTSWQKSRYYKLQEDCKTMWHESRRTFKPKQTFSVEDIESLRHGRLSEGLQKYTHPSAEDRCFSILFKDHHKHLDLMAASAEDARRWVSGLEKLVSNMRSLSRQTKSEHWIFNCMRKADKNEDNKMTLKELKHFLRQINVEVDDTYAEELFKKCDKSKSGSLEGPEIKHYYDLLTHREEIDVMFKKYANSEGHMSARDLLTFLLTEQREQVGLGHAVTLINKYEMDETAKQTQHMTKDGFLMYMHHEDGAVLNPAHSAVHQDMGQPLNHYYISSSHNTYLTADQLKGPSSTEAYIRALMKGCRCVELDCWDGSSGEPVIYHGYTLTSKVLFRDVIKAIKDYAFKTSEYPVILSLENHCTVPQQKLMAHHMASILGEALVTTPVSSTMPTRFPSPEELKGKFLIKGKRLNKLNAVFSNNNSAEVDSVSEEDEAGDSKENGDKAKPKKAKIQLAKELSDMVLYCRSVHFGGSEHAKDSQAFYEMSSLKESKAFSLADTSGPAFLHHNMDKLTRIYPAGSRTDSSNYNPVPMWNTGCQIVALNFQTTGKEMDLNQGRFLANGGCGYALKPEFQRDPSSQMNPSSLSKGPWLQKKMFHVMVISAQQLPKVNKEKHKSIVDPLVRVEVCGVDADNASKETNHIENNGNLLMLLQRFGLPMHPSVGFNPMWNESFRFLVHVPELAMVRFLVEDYDSTSQNDLVGQYCLPLTSVQNGYRHVPLLTKRGDVISSAGLFVHLMLLDTK
;
A
#
# COMPACT_ATOMS: atom_id res chain seq x y z
N ARG A 1 9.13 5.87 34.67
CA ARG A 1 8.35 4.77 34.06
C ARG A 1 8.22 4.85 32.52
N LEU A 2 8.43 5.99 31.84
CA LEU A 2 8.48 6.02 30.36
C LEU A 2 9.91 5.92 29.78
N LEU A 3 10.91 6.37 30.53
CA LEU A 3 12.31 5.93 30.33
C LEU A 3 12.46 4.40 30.50
N SER A 4 11.53 3.74 31.20
CA SER A 4 11.52 2.28 31.32
C SER A 4 10.84 1.55 30.15
N ASP A 5 10.19 2.25 29.21
CA ASP A 5 9.71 1.61 27.96
C ASP A 5 10.72 1.71 26.81
N VAL A 6 11.57 2.73 26.82
CA VAL A 6 12.87 2.66 26.13
C VAL A 6 13.66 1.47 26.69
N SER A 7 13.62 1.29 28.02
CA SER A 7 14.16 0.09 28.68
C SER A 7 13.43 -1.20 28.34
N SER A 8 12.16 -1.21 27.89
CA SER A 8 11.44 -2.44 27.53
C SER A 8 11.81 -2.94 26.12
N THR A 9 12.13 -2.01 25.20
CA THR A 9 12.77 -2.33 23.91
C THR A 9 14.21 -2.79 24.10
N LEU A 10 14.95 -2.15 25.01
CA LEU A 10 16.27 -2.61 25.46
C LEU A 10 16.20 -3.98 26.15
N HIS A 11 15.24 -4.23 27.05
CA HIS A 11 15.11 -5.51 27.77
C HIS A 11 14.78 -6.70 26.85
N ARG A 12 14.00 -6.50 25.77
CA ARG A 12 13.75 -7.57 24.78
C ARG A 12 14.97 -7.89 23.90
N LEU A 13 15.94 -6.99 23.84
CA LEU A 13 17.16 -7.11 23.04
C LEU A 13 18.44 -7.15 23.89
N GLU A 14 18.31 -7.14 25.22
CA GLU A 14 19.41 -7.13 26.17
C GLU A 14 20.09 -8.50 26.12
N GLY A 15 21.29 -8.51 25.53
CA GLY A 15 22.06 -9.73 25.30
C GLY A 15 22.21 -10.13 23.83
N ASP A 16 21.52 -9.46 22.89
CA ASP A 16 21.68 -9.74 21.46
C ASP A 16 23.07 -9.28 20.97
N GLY A 17 23.89 -10.25 20.55
CA GLY A 17 25.24 -10.03 20.05
C GLY A 17 25.30 -9.20 18.77
N ASP A 18 24.25 -9.20 17.94
CA ASP A 18 24.20 -8.40 16.72
C ASP A 18 23.91 -6.93 17.05
N LEU A 19 23.03 -6.67 18.02
CA LEU A 19 22.72 -5.30 18.43
C LEU A 19 23.93 -4.62 19.08
N LYS A 20 24.64 -5.33 19.97
CA LYS A 20 25.89 -4.84 20.57
C LYS A 20 26.95 -4.52 19.50
N PHE A 21 26.99 -5.29 18.42
CA PHE A 21 27.86 -5.03 17.29
C PHE A 21 27.47 -3.75 16.55
N LEU A 22 26.17 -3.55 16.27
CA LEU A 22 25.68 -2.31 15.66
C LEU A 22 25.98 -1.06 16.52
N LEU A 23 25.81 -1.17 17.84
CA LEU A 23 26.11 -0.11 18.81
C LEU A 23 27.60 0.19 18.92
N THR A 24 28.45 -0.81 18.72
CA THR A 24 29.90 -0.59 18.59
C THR A 24 30.20 0.13 17.27
N GLY A 25 29.53 -0.30 16.20
CA GLY A 25 29.71 0.19 14.85
C GLY A 25 30.87 -0.48 14.14
N GLY A 26 31.08 -0.09 12.89
CA GLY A 26 32.11 -0.66 12.04
C GLY A 26 32.30 0.09 10.74
N THR A 27 33.45 -0.14 10.11
CA THR A 27 33.77 0.45 8.79
C THR A 27 33.13 -0.38 7.69
N LEU A 28 32.34 0.29 6.84
CA LEU A 28 31.76 -0.29 5.63
C LEU A 28 32.28 0.45 4.40
N VAL A 29 32.50 -0.29 3.31
CA VAL A 29 32.81 0.31 2.01
C VAL A 29 31.51 0.65 1.32
N LYS A 30 31.25 1.95 1.15
CA LYS A 30 30.11 2.43 0.36
C LYS A 30 30.45 2.38 -1.12
N VAL A 31 29.67 1.62 -1.88
CA VAL A 31 29.86 1.40 -3.32
C VAL A 31 28.91 2.32 -4.10
N ARG A 32 29.41 2.98 -5.15
CA ARG A 32 28.59 3.77 -6.08
C ARG A 32 28.96 3.55 -7.55
N SER A 33 30.24 3.27 -7.80
CA SER A 33 30.77 2.92 -9.12
C SER A 33 32.06 2.13 -8.93
N THR A 34 32.63 1.59 -10.01
CA THR A 34 33.97 0.99 -9.99
C THR A 34 35.04 1.96 -9.49
N SER A 35 34.95 3.23 -9.85
CA SER A 35 35.88 4.30 -9.46
C SER A 35 35.55 4.96 -8.12
N TRP A 36 34.35 4.74 -7.58
CA TRP A 36 33.88 5.32 -6.32
C TRP A 36 33.45 4.22 -5.35
N GLN A 37 34.42 3.79 -4.55
CA GLN A 37 34.21 2.95 -3.39
C GLN A 37 34.93 3.61 -2.22
N LYS A 38 34.20 3.94 -1.15
CA LYS A 38 34.75 4.74 -0.05
C LYS A 38 34.37 4.15 1.31
N SER A 39 35.37 3.87 2.11
CA SER A 39 35.21 3.46 3.50
C SER A 39 34.58 4.57 4.33
N ARG A 40 33.55 4.22 5.09
CA ARG A 40 32.85 5.10 6.03
C ARG A 40 32.55 4.30 7.29
N TYR A 41 32.70 4.95 8.44
CA TYR A 41 32.24 4.37 9.69
C TYR A 41 30.72 4.50 9.81
N TYR A 42 30.05 3.42 10.23
CA TYR A 42 28.63 3.38 10.54
C TYR A 42 28.44 2.85 11.95
N LYS A 43 27.46 3.40 12.69
CA LYS A 43 27.14 2.97 14.05
C LYS A 43 25.67 3.23 14.35
N LEU A 44 25.04 2.31 15.07
CA LEU A 44 23.75 2.53 15.69
C LEU A 44 23.94 3.36 16.96
N GLN A 45 23.13 4.40 17.13
CA GLN A 45 23.13 5.19 18.35
C GLN A 45 22.42 4.42 19.48
N GLU A 46 22.69 4.83 20.72
CA GLU A 46 22.15 4.17 21.93
C GLU A 46 20.61 4.17 21.97
N ASP A 47 19.97 5.07 21.23
CA ASP A 47 18.53 5.08 21.04
C ASP A 47 17.99 3.82 20.34
N CYS A 48 18.85 3.04 19.67
CA CYS A 48 18.52 1.91 18.80
C CYS A 48 17.60 2.26 17.62
N LYS A 49 17.55 3.53 17.22
CA LYS A 49 16.65 4.05 16.16
C LYS A 49 17.39 4.88 15.13
N THR A 50 18.55 5.42 15.47
CA THR A 50 19.31 6.31 14.59
C THR A 50 20.60 5.65 14.15
N MET A 51 20.77 5.55 12.85
CA MET A 51 22.05 5.16 12.26
C MET A 51 22.87 6.40 11.99
N TRP A 52 24.02 6.50 12.64
CA TRP A 52 25.04 7.49 12.34
C TRP A 52 26.01 6.95 11.29
N HIS A 53 26.48 7.84 10.42
CA HIS A 53 27.50 7.52 9.43
C HIS A 53 28.48 8.67 9.21
N GLU A 54 29.74 8.33 9.01
CA GLU A 54 30.78 9.31 8.72
C GLU A 54 30.50 10.01 7.36
N SER A 55 30.78 11.32 7.29
CA SER A 55 30.72 12.10 6.04
C SER A 55 31.90 13.05 5.93
N ARG A 56 32.63 12.98 4.80
CA ARG A 56 33.74 13.88 4.48
C ARG A 56 33.33 15.16 3.74
N ARG A 57 32.03 15.43 3.62
CA ARG A 57 31.53 16.69 3.02
C ARG A 57 31.36 17.74 4.12
N THR A 58 32.06 18.86 3.97
CA THR A 58 32.15 19.98 4.93
C THR A 58 30.83 20.74 5.17
N PHE A 59 29.81 20.56 4.31
CA PHE A 59 28.56 21.34 4.38
C PHE A 59 27.27 20.49 4.41
N LYS A 60 27.31 19.22 4.85
CA LYS A 60 26.08 18.44 5.08
C LYS A 60 25.64 18.49 6.54
N PRO A 61 24.42 18.97 6.85
CA PRO A 61 23.98 19.15 8.24
C PRO A 61 23.52 17.87 8.95
N LYS A 62 23.34 16.74 8.25
CA LYS A 62 22.90 15.48 8.88
C LYS A 62 23.75 14.29 8.45
N GLN A 63 24.41 13.67 9.42
CA GLN A 63 25.23 12.46 9.31
C GLN A 63 24.46 11.22 9.80
N THR A 64 23.13 11.30 9.78
CA THR A 64 22.26 10.28 10.36
C THR A 64 21.09 9.96 9.42
N PHE A 65 20.55 8.75 9.57
CA PHE A 65 19.26 8.35 9.01
C PHE A 65 18.49 7.50 10.03
N SER A 66 17.15 7.51 9.92
CA SER A 66 16.30 6.72 10.82
C SER A 66 16.24 5.27 10.37
N VAL A 67 16.27 4.33 11.32
CA VAL A 67 15.94 2.91 11.04
C VAL A 67 14.50 2.79 10.53
N GLU A 68 13.60 3.69 10.91
CA GLU A 68 12.21 3.72 10.42
C GLU A 68 12.08 4.04 8.93
N ASP A 69 13.11 4.66 8.35
CA ASP A 69 13.15 4.99 6.92
C ASP A 69 13.57 3.77 6.07
N ILE A 70 14.05 2.69 6.70
CA ILE A 70 14.47 1.47 6.02
C ILE A 70 13.23 0.65 5.61
N GLU A 71 13.11 0.44 4.30
CA GLU A 71 12.06 -0.39 3.70
C GLU A 71 12.45 -1.87 3.72
N SER A 72 13.69 -2.19 3.35
CA SER A 72 14.20 -3.56 3.40
C SER A 72 15.72 -3.59 3.41
N LEU A 73 16.27 -4.71 3.86
CA LEU A 73 17.69 -5.05 3.71
C LEU A 73 17.81 -6.20 2.71
N ARG A 74 18.90 -6.18 1.94
CA ARG A 74 19.20 -7.23 0.97
C ARG A 74 20.62 -7.70 1.19
N HIS A 75 20.78 -8.90 1.72
CA HIS A 75 22.09 -9.55 1.84
C HIS A 75 22.57 -10.01 0.46
N GLY A 76 23.86 -9.86 0.18
CA GLY A 76 24.48 -10.22 -1.09
C GLY A 76 24.55 -9.08 -2.11
N ARG A 77 24.87 -9.45 -3.36
CA ARG A 77 24.92 -8.54 -4.51
C ARG A 77 23.57 -8.53 -5.23
N LEU A 78 22.51 -8.13 -4.51
CA LEU A 78 21.15 -8.14 -5.05
C LEU A 78 20.71 -6.80 -5.67
N SER A 79 21.45 -5.72 -5.43
CA SER A 79 21.24 -4.46 -6.15
C SER A 79 22.01 -4.44 -7.47
N GLU A 80 21.47 -3.74 -8.47
CA GLU A 80 22.15 -3.55 -9.76
C GLU A 80 23.54 -2.90 -9.58
N GLY A 81 23.64 -1.95 -8.65
CA GLY A 81 24.90 -1.28 -8.31
C GLY A 81 25.95 -2.25 -7.80
N LEU A 82 25.62 -3.11 -6.84
CA LEU A 82 26.56 -4.12 -6.32
C LEU A 82 26.91 -5.15 -7.39
N GLN A 83 25.96 -5.63 -8.19
CA GLN A 83 26.24 -6.58 -9.27
C GLN A 83 27.22 -6.00 -10.29
N LYS A 84 27.04 -4.72 -10.65
CA LYS A 84 27.85 -4.05 -11.67
C LYS A 84 29.23 -3.62 -11.17
N TYR A 85 29.34 -3.20 -9.91
CA TYR A 85 30.54 -2.51 -9.40
C TYR A 85 31.39 -3.33 -8.44
N THR A 86 30.98 -4.57 -8.10
CA THR A 86 31.75 -5.48 -7.24
C THR A 86 31.98 -6.82 -7.91
N HIS A 87 33.03 -7.54 -7.50
CA HIS A 87 33.36 -8.87 -8.01
C HIS A 87 32.46 -9.95 -7.37
N PRO A 88 32.08 -11.03 -8.09
CA PRO A 88 31.26 -12.12 -7.53
C PRO A 88 31.78 -12.74 -6.22
N SER A 89 33.10 -12.84 -6.04
CA SER A 89 33.69 -13.33 -4.79
C SER A 89 33.43 -12.43 -3.56
N ALA A 90 32.89 -11.23 -3.74
CA ALA A 90 32.51 -10.33 -2.66
C ALA A 90 31.05 -10.52 -2.20
N GLU A 91 30.29 -11.46 -2.80
CA GLU A 91 28.86 -11.64 -2.57
C GLU A 91 28.49 -11.71 -1.09
N ASP A 92 29.12 -12.61 -0.34
CA ASP A 92 28.80 -12.81 1.09
C ASP A 92 29.19 -11.63 1.99
N ARG A 93 29.93 -10.65 1.47
CA ARG A 93 30.35 -9.44 2.20
C ARG A 93 29.51 -8.22 1.84
N CYS A 94 28.65 -8.33 0.83
CA CYS A 94 27.86 -7.23 0.30
C CYS A 94 26.44 -7.24 0.87
N PHE A 95 25.85 -6.05 1.01
CA PHE A 95 24.43 -5.89 1.28
C PHE A 95 23.95 -4.50 0.88
N SER A 96 22.66 -4.35 0.67
CA SER A 96 22.01 -3.07 0.37
C SER A 96 20.96 -2.71 1.41
N ILE A 97 20.88 -1.42 1.76
CA ILE A 97 19.79 -0.84 2.55
C ILE A 97 18.89 -0.06 1.59
N LEU A 98 17.64 -0.50 1.46
CA LEU A 98 16.62 0.19 0.67
C LEU A 98 15.79 1.08 1.59
N PHE A 99 15.58 2.32 1.19
CA PHE A 99 14.78 3.28 1.92
C PHE A 99 13.42 3.46 1.25
N LYS A 100 12.41 3.79 2.06
CA LYS A 100 11.03 4.05 1.59
C LYS A 100 10.94 5.16 0.52
N ASP A 101 11.90 6.09 0.53
CA ASP A 101 12.04 7.09 -0.53
C ASP A 101 12.95 6.55 -1.66
N HIS A 102 12.33 6.11 -2.76
CA HIS A 102 12.96 5.38 -3.88
C HIS A 102 14.18 6.04 -4.55
N HIS A 103 14.50 7.29 -4.24
CA HIS A 103 15.64 7.98 -4.83
C HIS A 103 16.99 7.66 -4.14
N LYS A 104 17.00 6.86 -3.06
CA LYS A 104 18.22 6.53 -2.31
C LYS A 104 18.20 5.09 -1.81
N HIS A 105 19.15 4.27 -2.26
CA HIS A 105 19.57 3.05 -1.58
C HIS A 105 21.06 3.16 -1.22
N LEU A 106 21.51 2.37 -0.24
CA LEU A 106 22.92 2.29 0.15
C LEU A 106 23.46 0.91 -0.18
N ASP A 107 24.41 0.87 -1.11
CA ASP A 107 25.20 -0.32 -1.40
C ASP A 107 26.46 -0.33 -0.54
N LEU A 108 26.60 -1.39 0.26
CA LEU A 108 27.61 -1.52 1.30
C LEU A 108 28.35 -2.85 1.16
N MET A 109 29.63 -2.84 1.51
CA MET A 109 30.46 -4.04 1.59
C MET A 109 31.21 -4.03 2.93
N ALA A 110 31.05 -5.10 3.70
CA ALA A 110 31.70 -5.30 4.99
C ALA A 110 33.11 -5.90 4.84
N ALA A 111 33.88 -5.90 5.94
CA ALA A 111 35.22 -6.48 5.96
C ALA A 111 35.19 -8.00 5.77
N SER A 112 34.23 -8.67 6.43
CA SER A 112 34.03 -10.12 6.39
C SER A 112 32.58 -10.50 6.10
N ALA A 113 32.36 -11.78 5.75
CA ALA A 113 31.01 -12.31 5.55
C ALA A 113 30.22 -12.40 6.86
N GLU A 114 30.93 -12.59 7.98
CA GLU A 114 30.31 -12.54 9.30
C GLU A 114 29.81 -11.14 9.63
N ASP A 115 30.62 -10.10 9.38
CA ASP A 115 30.20 -8.72 9.63
C ASP A 115 28.98 -8.34 8.79
N ALA A 116 28.95 -8.71 7.51
CA ALA A 116 27.81 -8.46 6.63
C ALA A 116 26.53 -9.10 7.19
N ARG A 117 26.61 -10.37 7.62
CA ARG A 117 25.47 -11.06 8.26
C ARG A 117 25.01 -10.37 9.53
N ARG A 118 25.93 -9.95 10.41
CA ARG A 118 25.59 -9.25 11.67
C ARG A 118 24.97 -7.88 11.42
N TRP A 119 25.47 -7.13 10.42
CA TRP A 119 24.88 -5.87 9.98
C TRP A 119 23.44 -6.06 9.49
N VAL A 120 23.21 -7.05 8.62
CA VAL A 120 21.88 -7.33 8.07
C VAL A 120 20.93 -7.83 9.16
N SER A 121 21.29 -8.89 9.88
CA SER A 121 20.49 -9.48 10.96
C SER A 121 20.12 -8.44 12.03
N GLY A 122 21.09 -7.66 12.51
CA GLY A 122 20.84 -6.65 13.53
C GLY A 122 19.88 -5.55 13.05
N LEU A 123 20.05 -5.06 11.81
CA LEU A 123 19.16 -4.04 11.25
C LEU A 123 17.77 -4.61 10.94
N GLU A 124 17.67 -5.85 10.46
CA GLU A 124 16.39 -6.53 10.22
C GLU A 124 15.61 -6.73 11.52
N LYS A 125 16.28 -7.15 12.60
CA LYS A 125 15.68 -7.25 13.94
C LYS A 125 15.14 -5.89 14.42
N LEU A 126 15.93 -4.81 14.26
CA LEU A 126 15.48 -3.47 14.62
C LEU A 126 14.29 -3.02 13.80
N VAL A 127 14.32 -3.19 12.47
CA VAL A 127 13.21 -2.85 11.59
C VAL A 127 11.96 -3.66 11.92
N SER A 128 12.10 -4.96 12.17
CA SER A 128 11.00 -5.85 12.56
C SER A 128 10.39 -5.43 13.90
N ASN A 129 11.22 -5.16 14.90
CA ASN A 129 10.75 -4.70 16.21
C ASN A 129 10.02 -3.36 16.08
N MET A 130 10.57 -2.41 15.32
CA MET A 130 9.91 -1.13 15.06
C MET A 130 8.58 -1.29 14.33
N ARG A 131 8.45 -2.27 13.42
CA ARG A 131 7.17 -2.59 12.76
C ARG A 131 6.15 -3.18 13.74
N SER A 132 6.61 -3.99 14.70
CA SER A 132 5.76 -4.64 15.71
C SER A 132 5.21 -3.69 16.79
N LEU A 133 5.79 -2.48 16.92
CA LEU A 133 5.31 -1.49 17.90
C LEU A 133 3.89 -1.01 17.59
N SER A 134 3.11 -0.73 18.63
CA SER A 134 1.78 -0.12 18.51
C SER A 134 1.88 1.27 17.86
N ARG A 135 0.77 1.77 17.30
CA ARG A 135 0.71 3.12 16.73
C ARG A 135 1.01 4.19 17.76
N GLN A 136 0.50 4.04 18.98
CA GLN A 136 0.77 4.99 20.05
C GLN A 136 2.26 5.01 20.41
N THR A 137 2.91 3.85 20.55
CA THR A 137 4.35 3.81 20.82
C THR A 137 5.15 4.41 19.67
N LYS A 138 4.76 4.19 18.41
CA LYS A 138 5.38 4.84 17.23
C LYS A 138 5.18 6.36 17.26
N SER A 139 4.01 6.82 17.65
CA SER A 139 3.65 8.24 17.79
C SER A 139 4.44 8.92 18.91
N GLU A 140 4.50 8.32 20.10
CA GLU A 140 5.34 8.74 21.22
C GLU A 140 6.82 8.81 20.79
N HIS A 141 7.33 7.77 20.14
CA HIS A 141 8.68 7.73 19.62
C HIS A 141 8.98 8.85 18.62
N TRP A 142 8.05 9.11 17.70
CA TRP A 142 8.18 10.21 16.74
C TRP A 142 8.28 11.57 17.45
N ILE A 143 7.45 11.80 18.46
CA ILE A 143 7.47 13.03 19.26
C ILE A 143 8.81 13.19 19.98
N PHE A 144 9.30 12.18 20.71
CA PHE A 144 10.60 12.26 21.38
C PHE A 144 11.75 12.48 20.39
N ASN A 145 11.68 11.90 19.19
CA ASN A 145 12.64 12.16 18.12
C ASN A 145 12.63 13.62 17.65
N CYS A 146 11.45 14.27 17.61
CA CYS A 146 11.33 15.69 17.32
C CYS A 146 11.87 16.54 18.48
N MET A 147 11.64 16.15 19.74
CA MET A 147 12.18 16.85 20.91
C MET A 147 13.71 16.86 20.91
N ARG A 148 14.33 15.70 20.66
CA ARG A 148 15.79 15.58 20.54
C ARG A 148 16.37 16.37 19.37
N LYS A 149 15.62 16.54 18.28
CA LYS A 149 16.05 17.42 17.17
C LYS A 149 15.91 18.89 17.52
N ALA A 150 15.09 19.22 18.52
CA ALA A 150 14.87 20.58 18.98
C ALA A 150 15.87 21.00 20.06
N ASP A 151 16.30 20.07 20.92
CA ASP A 151 17.44 20.17 21.83
C ASP A 151 18.73 20.35 21.02
N LYS A 152 19.28 21.57 21.02
CA LYS A 152 20.47 21.91 20.20
C LYS A 152 21.77 21.78 20.96
N ASN A 153 21.72 21.84 22.28
CA ASN A 153 22.88 21.78 23.17
C ASN A 153 23.11 20.38 23.75
N GLU A 154 22.22 19.43 23.44
CA GLU A 154 22.28 18.00 23.82
C GLU A 154 22.32 17.81 25.34
N ASP A 155 21.69 18.71 26.10
CA ASP A 155 21.65 18.66 27.57
C ASP A 155 20.46 17.87 28.13
N ASN A 156 19.60 17.33 27.24
CA ASN A 156 18.34 16.63 27.54
C ASN A 156 17.31 17.48 28.29
N LYS A 157 17.43 18.80 28.22
CA LYS A 157 16.45 19.76 28.74
C LYS A 157 15.79 20.46 27.56
N MET A 158 14.63 21.07 27.81
CA MET A 158 13.99 21.94 26.84
C MET A 158 13.83 23.34 27.40
N THR A 159 14.56 24.29 26.84
CA THR A 159 14.28 25.72 27.05
C THR A 159 13.02 26.14 26.30
N LEU A 160 12.42 27.29 26.65
CA LEU A 160 11.27 27.85 25.92
C LEU A 160 11.54 28.01 24.41
N LYS A 161 12.78 28.36 24.04
CA LYS A 161 13.19 28.52 22.64
C LYS A 161 13.21 27.18 21.91
N GLU A 162 13.68 26.13 22.56
CA GLU A 162 13.71 24.77 22.01
C GLU A 162 12.30 24.18 21.97
N LEU A 163 11.45 24.49 22.96
CA LEU A 163 10.03 24.14 22.95
C LEU A 163 9.31 24.74 21.73
N LYS A 164 9.50 26.04 21.47
CA LYS A 164 8.95 26.71 20.28
C LYS A 164 9.49 26.10 18.99
N HIS A 165 10.76 25.68 18.97
CA HIS A 165 11.32 24.98 17.83
C HIS A 165 10.71 23.60 17.63
N PHE A 166 10.54 22.83 18.71
CA PHE A 166 9.88 21.53 18.74
C PHE A 166 8.46 21.60 18.19
N LEU A 167 7.63 22.53 18.71
CA LEU A 167 6.24 22.73 18.27
C LEU A 167 6.14 22.95 16.75
N ARG A 168 7.04 23.78 16.19
CA ARG A 168 7.09 23.97 14.73
C ARG A 168 7.52 22.72 13.96
N GLN A 169 8.38 21.87 14.54
CA GLN A 169 8.78 20.60 13.91
C GLN A 169 7.63 19.59 13.86
N ILE A 170 6.71 19.65 14.82
CA ILE A 170 5.54 18.77 14.91
C ILE A 170 4.27 19.38 14.29
N ASN A 171 4.42 20.43 13.47
CA ASN A 171 3.33 21.10 12.75
C ASN A 171 2.31 21.81 13.65
N VAL A 172 2.79 22.45 14.72
CA VAL A 172 2.02 23.26 15.65
C VAL A 172 2.56 24.69 15.64
N GLU A 173 1.70 25.69 15.39
CA GLU A 173 1.99 27.08 15.75
C GLU A 173 1.47 27.32 17.15
N VAL A 174 2.21 28.12 17.90
CA VAL A 174 1.75 28.74 19.14
C VAL A 174 2.25 30.17 19.10
N ASP A 175 1.42 31.11 19.56
CA ASP A 175 1.92 32.44 19.82
C ASP A 175 2.91 32.42 21.00
N ASP A 176 3.74 33.46 21.06
CA ASP A 176 4.80 33.54 22.04
C ASP A 176 4.26 33.58 23.48
N THR A 177 3.08 34.18 23.70
CA THR A 177 2.43 34.32 25.02
C THR A 177 1.89 32.98 25.52
N TYR A 178 1.17 32.24 24.68
CA TYR A 178 0.67 30.91 25.02
C TYR A 178 1.80 29.90 25.24
N ALA A 179 2.83 29.93 24.39
CA ALA A 179 4.00 29.08 24.56
C ALA A 179 4.66 29.32 25.94
N GLU A 180 4.72 30.57 26.38
CA GLU A 180 5.23 30.96 27.70
C GLU A 180 4.32 30.49 28.84
N GLU A 181 3.01 30.62 28.71
CA GLU A 181 2.05 30.13 29.71
C GLU A 181 2.10 28.62 29.86
N LEU A 182 2.09 27.89 28.74
CA LEU A 182 2.17 26.44 28.72
C LEU A 182 3.52 25.95 29.27
N PHE A 183 4.62 26.63 28.94
CA PHE A 183 5.93 26.36 29.51
C PHE A 183 5.93 26.56 31.03
N LYS A 184 5.45 27.71 31.53
CA LYS A 184 5.35 28.00 32.97
C LYS A 184 4.45 27.02 33.70
N LYS A 185 3.38 26.54 33.05
CA LYS A 185 2.49 25.52 33.62
C LYS A 185 3.22 24.20 33.86
N CYS A 186 4.15 23.84 32.98
CA CYS A 186 4.91 22.59 33.03
C CYS A 186 6.20 22.68 33.86
N ASP A 187 6.88 23.83 33.87
CA ASP A 187 8.09 24.10 34.66
C ASP A 187 7.74 24.27 36.16
N LYS A 188 7.42 23.14 36.82
CA LYS A 188 7.11 23.09 38.25
C LYS A 188 8.34 23.37 39.11
N SER A 189 9.52 23.01 38.61
CA SER A 189 10.83 23.22 39.23
C SER A 189 11.27 24.70 39.17
N LYS A 190 10.66 25.50 38.28
CA LYS A 190 11.04 26.89 37.99
C LYS A 190 12.50 27.01 37.56
N SER A 191 13.00 25.97 36.89
CA SER A 191 14.41 25.89 36.48
C SER A 191 14.70 26.71 35.22
N GLY A 192 13.66 27.18 34.51
CA GLY A 192 13.80 27.82 33.19
C GLY A 192 13.98 26.80 32.06
N SER A 193 13.81 25.52 32.36
CA SER A 193 13.90 24.39 31.43
C SER A 193 12.93 23.28 31.84
N LEU A 194 12.40 22.52 30.89
CA LEU A 194 11.62 21.31 31.21
C LEU A 194 12.56 20.10 31.23
N GLU A 195 12.49 19.29 32.29
CA GLU A 195 13.24 18.03 32.39
C GLU A 195 12.39 16.87 32.95
N GLY A 196 12.71 15.65 32.52
CA GLY A 196 12.13 14.41 33.05
C GLY A 196 10.58 14.41 33.19
N PRO A 197 10.02 14.43 34.41
CA PRO A 197 8.56 14.45 34.63
C PRO A 197 7.83 15.67 34.03
N GLU A 198 8.49 16.82 33.90
CA GLU A 198 7.89 18.05 33.35
C GLU A 198 7.70 17.94 31.83
N ILE A 199 8.67 17.32 31.15
CA ILE A 199 8.56 16.96 29.74
C ILE A 199 7.39 16.00 29.51
N LYS A 200 7.23 15.01 30.40
CA LYS A 200 6.08 14.10 30.33
C LYS A 200 4.77 14.86 30.54
N HIS A 201 4.68 15.71 31.56
CA HIS A 201 3.47 16.49 31.80
C HIS A 201 3.10 17.37 30.60
N TYR A 202 4.09 17.98 29.96
CA TYR A 202 3.91 18.74 28.74
C TYR A 202 3.39 17.87 27.58
N TYR A 203 3.97 16.68 27.39
CA TYR A 203 3.51 15.71 26.40
C TYR A 203 2.05 15.30 26.62
N ASP A 204 1.68 14.99 27.87
CA ASP A 204 0.33 14.55 28.24
C ASP A 204 -0.71 15.66 27.96
N LEU A 205 -0.32 16.94 28.13
CA LEU A 205 -1.16 18.09 27.78
C LEU A 205 -1.28 18.26 26.26
N LEU A 206 -0.17 18.16 25.53
CA LEU A 206 -0.12 18.31 24.08
C LEU A 206 -0.92 17.23 23.33
N THR A 207 -0.94 16.01 23.86
CA THR A 207 -1.59 14.85 23.25
C THR A 207 -2.97 14.54 23.82
N HIS A 208 -3.49 15.42 24.68
CA HIS A 208 -4.78 15.23 25.31
C HIS A 208 -5.93 15.10 24.28
N ARG A 209 -6.84 14.16 24.54
CA ARG A 209 -7.97 13.79 23.67
C ARG A 209 -9.28 13.91 24.45
N GLU A 210 -9.93 15.07 24.38
CA GLU A 210 -11.18 15.34 25.11
C GLU A 210 -12.32 14.41 24.65
N GLU A 211 -12.37 14.10 23.36
CA GLU A 211 -13.41 13.23 22.79
C GLU A 211 -13.33 11.80 23.32
N ILE A 212 -12.12 11.32 23.66
CA ILE A 212 -11.93 10.02 24.30
C ILE A 212 -12.31 10.08 25.78
N ASP A 213 -12.03 11.19 26.47
CA ASP A 213 -12.44 11.38 27.87
C ASP A 213 -13.94 11.31 28.04
N VAL A 214 -14.68 12.01 27.18
CA VAL A 214 -16.15 12.02 27.21
C VAL A 214 -16.69 10.61 26.99
N MET A 215 -16.14 9.88 26.02
CA MET A 215 -16.54 8.51 25.71
C MET A 215 -16.23 7.54 26.86
N PHE A 216 -15.00 7.58 27.38
CA PHE A 216 -14.57 6.71 28.47
C PHE A 216 -15.42 6.94 29.72
N LYS A 217 -15.60 8.21 30.14
CA LYS A 217 -16.40 8.56 31.32
C LYS A 217 -17.86 8.16 31.20
N LYS A 218 -18.43 8.14 29.99
CA LYS A 218 -19.82 7.70 29.76
C LYS A 218 -20.05 6.23 30.15
N TYR A 219 -19.02 5.39 30.03
CA TYR A 219 -19.14 3.95 30.28
C TYR A 219 -18.38 3.49 31.54
N ALA A 220 -17.38 4.22 32.02
CA ALA A 220 -16.59 3.88 33.21
C ALA A 220 -17.34 4.10 34.53
N ASN A 221 -18.27 3.20 34.86
CA ASN A 221 -19.12 3.29 36.05
C ASN A 221 -18.42 2.92 37.37
N SER A 222 -17.22 2.30 37.31
CA SER A 222 -16.54 1.72 38.48
C SER A 222 -15.29 2.51 38.85
N GLU A 223 -15.40 3.49 39.76
CA GLU A 223 -14.26 4.25 40.32
C GLU A 223 -13.25 4.80 39.27
N GLY A 224 -13.73 5.19 38.08
CA GLY A 224 -12.87 5.68 37.00
C GLY A 224 -12.26 4.60 36.10
N HIS A 225 -12.75 3.37 36.18
CA HIS A 225 -12.41 2.24 35.31
C HIS A 225 -13.65 1.68 34.62
N MET A 226 -13.46 1.05 33.45
CA MET A 226 -14.50 0.24 32.80
C MET A 226 -14.36 -1.21 33.22
N SER A 227 -15.38 -1.78 33.85
CA SER A 227 -15.45 -3.24 34.03
C SER A 227 -15.62 -3.94 32.67
N ALA A 228 -15.39 -5.26 32.59
CA ALA A 228 -15.71 -6.04 31.39
C ALA A 228 -17.16 -5.88 30.91
N ARG A 229 -18.12 -5.64 31.82
CA ARG A 229 -19.53 -5.38 31.47
C ARG A 229 -19.75 -3.98 30.90
N ASP A 230 -19.05 -2.99 31.43
CA ASP A 230 -19.08 -1.63 30.91
C ASP A 230 -18.53 -1.59 29.48
N LEU A 231 -17.36 -2.23 29.27
CA LEU A 231 -16.76 -2.36 27.95
C LEU A 231 -17.68 -3.11 26.98
N LEU A 232 -18.30 -4.23 27.41
CA LEU A 232 -19.29 -4.93 26.59
C LEU A 232 -20.45 -4.02 26.17
N THR A 233 -20.92 -3.17 27.09
CA THR A 233 -22.01 -2.21 26.79
C THR A 233 -21.57 -1.21 25.73
N PHE A 234 -20.34 -0.69 25.82
CA PHE A 234 -19.74 0.17 24.80
C PHE A 234 -19.66 -0.54 23.42
N LEU A 235 -19.17 -1.78 23.38
CA LEU A 235 -19.02 -2.55 22.14
C LEU A 235 -20.38 -2.82 21.46
N LEU A 236 -21.41 -3.17 22.23
CA LEU A 236 -22.75 -3.42 21.71
C LEU A 236 -23.46 -2.13 21.25
N THR A 237 -23.27 -1.03 21.99
CA THR A 237 -24.03 0.21 21.79
C THR A 237 -23.39 1.13 20.76
N GLU A 238 -22.11 1.47 20.97
CA GLU A 238 -21.37 2.41 20.13
C GLU A 238 -20.70 1.69 18.96
N GLN A 239 -20.02 0.56 19.20
CA GLN A 239 -19.33 -0.18 18.12
C GLN A 239 -20.25 -1.06 17.28
N ARG A 240 -21.47 -1.33 17.76
CA ARG A 240 -22.45 -2.25 17.13
C ARG A 240 -21.89 -3.65 16.86
N GLU A 241 -20.92 -4.07 17.66
CA GLU A 241 -20.29 -5.37 17.55
C GLU A 241 -21.17 -6.42 18.24
N GLN A 242 -21.56 -7.48 17.53
CA GLN A 242 -22.36 -8.57 18.08
C GLN A 242 -21.46 -9.55 18.84
N VAL A 243 -21.01 -9.14 20.03
CA VAL A 243 -20.03 -9.87 20.86
C VAL A 243 -20.56 -10.18 22.26
N GLY A 244 -19.94 -11.16 22.92
CA GLY A 244 -20.25 -11.53 24.31
C GLY A 244 -19.21 -11.03 25.31
N LEU A 245 -19.49 -11.22 26.61
CA LEU A 245 -18.61 -10.79 27.71
C LEU A 245 -17.18 -11.34 27.61
N GLY A 246 -17.03 -12.58 27.12
CA GLY A 246 -15.70 -13.19 26.92
C GLY A 246 -14.82 -12.40 25.95
N HIS A 247 -15.40 -11.76 24.94
CA HIS A 247 -14.65 -10.92 24.01
C HIS A 247 -14.14 -9.64 24.69
N ALA A 248 -14.97 -8.98 25.51
CA ALA A 248 -14.56 -7.82 26.29
C ALA A 248 -13.39 -8.16 27.24
N VAL A 249 -13.43 -9.32 27.91
CA VAL A 249 -12.31 -9.81 28.74
C VAL A 249 -11.04 -10.04 27.91
N THR A 250 -11.17 -10.59 26.70
CA THR A 250 -10.02 -10.75 25.78
C THR A 250 -9.40 -9.40 25.42
N LEU A 251 -10.21 -8.40 25.09
CA LEU A 251 -9.72 -7.05 24.79
C LEU A 251 -9.01 -6.41 26.01
N ILE A 252 -9.57 -6.57 27.22
CA ILE A 252 -8.92 -6.12 28.46
C ILE A 252 -7.56 -6.79 28.62
N ASN A 253 -7.50 -8.12 28.52
CA ASN A 253 -6.24 -8.85 28.65
C ASN A 253 -5.20 -8.47 27.59
N LYS A 254 -5.66 -8.12 26.38
CA LYS A 254 -4.81 -7.74 25.24
C LYS A 254 -4.26 -6.32 25.38
N TYR A 255 -5.07 -5.37 25.85
CA TYR A 255 -4.76 -3.93 25.78
C TYR A 255 -4.50 -3.25 27.12
N GLU A 256 -4.96 -3.81 28.22
CA GLU A 256 -4.67 -3.25 29.54
C GLU A 256 -3.21 -3.47 29.93
N MET A 257 -2.57 -2.41 30.41
CA MET A 257 -1.16 -2.43 30.80
C MET A 257 -0.99 -2.48 32.32
N ASP A 258 -1.98 -2.03 33.10
CA ASP A 258 -1.97 -2.19 34.55
C ASP A 258 -2.35 -3.62 34.94
N GLU A 259 -1.41 -4.34 35.54
CA GLU A 259 -1.60 -5.75 35.92
C GLU A 259 -2.69 -5.94 36.99
N THR A 260 -2.95 -4.94 37.84
CA THR A 260 -4.00 -5.01 38.85
C THR A 260 -5.38 -4.87 38.21
N ALA A 261 -5.54 -3.90 37.30
CA ALA A 261 -6.74 -3.71 36.51
C ALA A 261 -7.02 -4.96 35.65
N LYS A 262 -5.99 -5.52 35.00
CA LYS A 262 -6.10 -6.74 34.22
C LYS A 262 -6.57 -7.95 35.05
N GLN A 263 -5.95 -8.19 36.21
CA GLN A 263 -6.35 -9.28 37.12
C GLN A 263 -7.79 -9.14 37.61
N THR A 264 -8.26 -7.91 37.81
CA THR A 264 -9.64 -7.62 38.23
C THR A 264 -10.62 -7.46 37.07
N GLN A 265 -10.19 -7.70 35.82
CA GLN A 265 -11.01 -7.54 34.60
C GLN A 265 -11.60 -6.13 34.42
N HIS A 266 -10.78 -5.13 34.72
CA HIS A 266 -11.06 -3.71 34.48
C HIS A 266 -10.11 -3.13 33.43
N MET A 267 -10.61 -2.14 32.69
CA MET A 267 -9.89 -1.36 31.71
C MET A 267 -9.73 0.08 32.22
N THR A 268 -8.50 0.54 32.28
CA THR A 268 -8.12 1.93 32.50
C THR A 268 -8.35 2.75 31.23
N LYS A 269 -8.30 4.09 31.34
CA LYS A 269 -8.34 4.96 30.17
C LYS A 269 -7.19 4.67 29.19
N ASP A 270 -6.00 4.37 29.72
CA ASP A 270 -4.83 4.06 28.90
C ASP A 270 -5.03 2.74 28.13
N GLY A 271 -5.59 1.71 28.79
CA GLY A 271 -5.98 0.47 28.12
C GLY A 271 -7.06 0.66 27.05
N PHE A 272 -8.03 1.55 27.29
CA PHE A 272 -9.04 1.91 26.29
C PHE A 272 -8.45 2.66 25.09
N LEU A 273 -7.54 3.61 25.34
CA LEU A 273 -6.78 4.29 24.27
C LEU A 273 -5.95 3.31 23.45
N MET A 274 -5.27 2.34 24.10
CA MET A 274 -4.55 1.27 23.41
C MET A 274 -5.45 0.49 22.46
N TYR A 275 -6.63 0.07 22.95
CA TYR A 275 -7.62 -0.62 22.14
C TYR A 275 -8.03 0.20 20.91
N MET A 276 -8.42 1.47 21.12
CA MET A 276 -8.87 2.35 20.02
C MET A 276 -7.79 2.61 18.98
N HIS A 277 -6.50 2.63 19.37
CA HIS A 277 -5.37 2.88 18.47
C HIS A 277 -4.82 1.63 17.78
N HIS A 278 -5.26 0.43 18.16
CA HIS A 278 -4.81 -0.82 17.56
C HIS A 278 -5.77 -1.32 16.46
N GLU A 279 -5.43 -2.46 15.86
CA GLU A 279 -6.21 -3.10 14.79
C GLU A 279 -7.70 -3.28 15.13
N ASP A 280 -8.04 -3.65 16.37
CA ASP A 280 -9.43 -3.86 16.81
C ASP A 280 -10.24 -2.54 16.89
N GLY A 281 -9.56 -1.39 17.00
CA GLY A 281 -10.14 -0.05 16.93
C GLY A 281 -10.03 0.62 15.56
N ALA A 282 -9.43 -0.05 14.57
CA ALA A 282 -9.22 0.50 13.24
C ALA A 282 -10.49 0.41 12.37
N VAL A 283 -10.59 1.28 11.35
CA VAL A 283 -11.74 1.28 10.42
C VAL A 283 -11.84 0.01 9.58
N LEU A 284 -10.70 -0.63 9.28
CA LEU A 284 -10.65 -1.89 8.55
C LEU A 284 -11.03 -3.02 9.49
N ASN A 285 -12.04 -3.80 9.11
CA ASN A 285 -12.43 -5.00 9.84
C ASN A 285 -11.23 -5.96 10.01
N PRO A 286 -10.81 -6.27 11.27
CA PRO A 286 -9.71 -7.18 11.53
C PRO A 286 -9.88 -8.56 10.90
N ALA A 287 -11.12 -9.04 10.76
CA ALA A 287 -11.40 -10.32 10.09
C ALA A 287 -10.99 -10.32 8.60
N HIS A 288 -10.87 -9.13 7.98
CA HIS A 288 -10.47 -8.99 6.58
C HIS A 288 -8.97 -8.74 6.40
N SER A 289 -8.22 -8.62 7.51
CA SER A 289 -6.75 -8.48 7.51
C SER A 289 -6.00 -9.78 7.18
N ALA A 290 -6.72 -10.90 7.18
CA ALA A 290 -6.28 -12.18 6.65
C ALA A 290 -7.17 -12.60 5.46
N VAL A 291 -6.73 -13.64 4.75
CA VAL A 291 -7.53 -14.27 3.69
C VAL A 291 -8.78 -14.86 4.34
N HIS A 292 -9.95 -14.36 3.95
CA HIS A 292 -11.25 -14.75 4.51
C HIS A 292 -12.30 -15.05 3.43
N GLN A 293 -12.06 -14.61 2.20
CA GLN A 293 -12.96 -14.87 1.09
C GLN A 293 -12.76 -16.29 0.58
N ASP A 294 -13.77 -16.86 -0.08
CA ASP A 294 -13.64 -18.14 -0.76
C ASP A 294 -12.61 -18.02 -1.88
N MET A 295 -11.50 -18.75 -1.77
CA MET A 295 -10.40 -18.80 -2.74
C MET A 295 -10.49 -19.99 -3.70
N GLY A 296 -11.55 -20.80 -3.59
CA GLY A 296 -11.84 -21.98 -4.41
C GLY A 296 -12.73 -21.73 -5.63
N GLN A 297 -13.15 -20.47 -5.88
CA GLN A 297 -13.89 -20.12 -7.10
C GLN A 297 -12.95 -20.07 -8.32
N PRO A 298 -13.47 -20.22 -9.55
CA PRO A 298 -12.66 -20.04 -10.77
C PRO A 298 -11.94 -18.70 -10.84
N LEU A 299 -10.74 -18.65 -11.43
CA LEU A 299 -9.90 -17.43 -11.49
C LEU A 299 -10.63 -16.18 -12.02
N ASN A 300 -11.53 -16.34 -12.99
CA ASN A 300 -12.31 -15.25 -13.58
C ASN A 300 -13.41 -14.69 -12.65
N HIS A 301 -13.62 -15.27 -11.48
CA HIS A 301 -14.53 -14.79 -10.44
C HIS A 301 -13.88 -13.78 -9.48
N TYR A 302 -12.61 -13.42 -9.68
CA TYR A 302 -11.89 -12.47 -8.83
C TYR A 302 -11.47 -11.22 -9.60
N TYR A 303 -11.47 -10.08 -8.93
CA TYR A 303 -10.61 -8.96 -9.29
C TYR A 303 -9.16 -9.32 -8.94
N ILE A 304 -8.23 -8.91 -9.80
CA ILE A 304 -6.81 -9.27 -9.71
C ILE A 304 -5.98 -7.99 -9.75
N SER A 305 -5.18 -7.75 -8.72
CA SER A 305 -4.28 -6.59 -8.64
C SER A 305 -3.27 -6.63 -9.79
N SER A 306 -3.26 -5.61 -10.63
CA SER A 306 -2.62 -5.68 -11.95
C SER A 306 -1.82 -4.42 -12.29
N SER A 307 -0.57 -4.61 -12.73
CA SER A 307 0.34 -3.55 -13.14
C SER A 307 0.48 -3.50 -14.67
N HIS A 308 0.48 -2.28 -15.21
CA HIS A 308 0.81 -1.97 -16.60
C HIS A 308 2.24 -1.46 -16.71
N ASN A 309 2.94 -1.85 -17.79
CA ASN A 309 4.34 -1.54 -18.07
C ASN A 309 5.20 -1.58 -16.79
N THR A 310 5.13 -2.72 -16.09
CA THR A 310 5.62 -2.87 -14.72
C THR A 310 7.07 -2.49 -14.56
N TYR A 311 7.88 -2.63 -15.61
CA TYR A 311 9.30 -2.28 -15.63
C TYR A 311 9.57 -0.77 -15.46
N LEU A 312 8.64 0.13 -15.80
CA LEU A 312 8.86 1.57 -15.77
C LEU A 312 8.76 2.16 -14.37
N THR A 313 9.71 3.03 -14.02
CA THR A 313 9.68 3.75 -12.73
C THR A 313 9.30 5.23 -12.84
N ALA A 314 9.03 5.72 -14.06
CA ALA A 314 8.68 7.12 -14.33
C ALA A 314 7.76 7.23 -15.57
N ASP A 315 8.04 8.17 -16.48
CA ASP A 315 7.28 8.42 -17.71
C ASP A 315 7.50 7.33 -18.77
N GLN A 316 6.60 7.28 -19.76
CA GLN A 316 6.59 6.25 -20.80
C GLN A 316 7.65 6.46 -21.89
N LEU A 317 8.27 7.64 -22.00
CA LEU A 317 9.12 7.99 -23.16
C LEU A 317 10.62 7.93 -22.85
N LYS A 318 11.02 8.30 -21.64
CA LYS A 318 12.41 8.46 -21.19
C LYS A 318 12.65 7.86 -19.80
N GLY A 319 11.61 7.33 -19.16
CA GLY A 319 11.70 6.76 -17.82
C GLY A 319 12.68 5.58 -17.74
N PRO A 320 13.28 5.34 -16.55
CA PRO A 320 14.10 4.15 -16.36
C PRO A 320 13.24 2.89 -16.30
N SER A 321 13.74 1.81 -16.90
CA SER A 321 13.27 0.44 -16.69
C SER A 321 14.09 -0.21 -15.57
N SER A 322 13.44 -0.95 -14.66
CA SER A 322 14.10 -1.57 -13.50
C SER A 322 13.44 -2.87 -13.06
N THR A 323 14.26 -3.84 -12.63
CA THR A 323 13.80 -5.04 -11.92
C THR A 323 13.12 -4.70 -10.59
N GLU A 324 13.50 -3.59 -9.96
CA GLU A 324 12.92 -3.11 -8.69
C GLU A 324 11.44 -2.74 -8.83
N ALA A 325 11.02 -2.35 -10.03
CA ALA A 325 9.63 -2.00 -10.28
C ALA A 325 8.71 -3.23 -10.14
N TYR A 326 9.17 -4.40 -10.61
CA TYR A 326 8.50 -5.69 -10.38
C TYR A 326 8.46 -6.07 -8.91
N ILE A 327 9.59 -5.95 -8.20
CA ILE A 327 9.68 -6.27 -6.78
C ILE A 327 8.67 -5.43 -5.99
N ARG A 328 8.64 -4.11 -6.20
CA ARG A 328 7.70 -3.20 -5.52
C ARG A 328 6.25 -3.53 -5.82
N ALA A 329 5.90 -3.85 -7.07
CA ALA A 329 4.54 -4.25 -7.41
C ALA A 329 4.14 -5.54 -6.68
N LEU A 330 4.98 -6.58 -6.74
CA LEU A 330 4.72 -7.88 -6.10
C LEU A 330 4.63 -7.77 -4.57
N MET A 331 5.52 -7.00 -3.93
CA MET A 331 5.51 -6.76 -2.49
C MET A 331 4.26 -5.97 -2.03
N LYS A 332 3.64 -5.20 -2.93
CA LYS A 332 2.32 -4.57 -2.71
C LYS A 332 1.14 -5.49 -3.06
N GLY A 333 1.38 -6.79 -3.22
CA GLY A 333 0.35 -7.79 -3.51
C GLY A 333 -0.11 -7.82 -4.97
N CYS A 334 0.55 -7.14 -5.91
CA CYS A 334 0.20 -7.24 -7.34
C CYS A 334 0.36 -8.68 -7.84
N ARG A 335 -0.60 -9.19 -8.62
CA ARG A 335 -0.68 -10.58 -9.12
C ARG A 335 -0.68 -10.68 -10.64
N CYS A 336 -0.67 -9.57 -11.37
CA CYS A 336 -0.44 -9.56 -12.82
C CYS A 336 0.57 -8.48 -13.17
N VAL A 337 1.70 -8.87 -13.77
CA VAL A 337 2.79 -7.97 -14.18
C VAL A 337 3.07 -8.08 -15.67
N GLU A 338 3.50 -6.99 -16.29
CA GLU A 338 3.70 -6.88 -17.73
C GLU A 338 5.19 -6.85 -18.11
N LEU A 339 5.53 -7.57 -19.19
CA LEU A 339 6.89 -7.73 -19.71
C LEU A 339 6.90 -7.47 -21.22
N ASP A 340 7.35 -6.28 -21.62
CA ASP A 340 7.49 -5.90 -23.04
C ASP A 340 8.83 -6.41 -23.57
N CYS A 341 8.79 -7.54 -24.26
CA CYS A 341 9.98 -8.30 -24.62
C CYS A 341 10.46 -7.92 -26.02
N TRP A 342 11.73 -7.54 -26.13
CA TRP A 342 12.38 -7.13 -27.37
C TRP A 342 13.73 -7.82 -27.54
N ASP A 343 14.17 -7.94 -28.80
CA ASP A 343 15.50 -8.48 -29.09
C ASP A 343 16.61 -7.60 -28.50
N GLY A 344 17.54 -8.21 -27.77
CA GLY A 344 18.76 -7.54 -27.33
C GLY A 344 19.90 -7.70 -28.33
N SER A 345 20.76 -6.68 -28.41
CA SER A 345 21.89 -6.62 -29.35
C SER A 345 22.99 -7.66 -29.07
N SER A 346 23.04 -8.22 -27.86
CA SER A 346 23.96 -9.28 -27.46
C SER A 346 23.38 -10.69 -27.62
N GLY A 347 22.21 -10.84 -28.24
CA GLY A 347 21.49 -12.11 -28.36
C GLY A 347 20.69 -12.51 -27.11
N GLU A 348 20.69 -11.68 -26.06
CA GLU A 348 19.88 -11.87 -24.85
C GLU A 348 18.63 -10.98 -24.90
N PRO A 349 17.41 -11.52 -24.66
CA PRO A 349 16.18 -10.73 -24.67
C PRO A 349 16.19 -9.64 -23.60
N VAL A 350 15.63 -8.48 -23.93
CA VAL A 350 15.54 -7.32 -23.05
C VAL A 350 14.09 -6.88 -22.87
N ILE A 351 13.83 -6.14 -21.80
CA ILE A 351 12.54 -5.50 -21.52
C ILE A 351 12.70 -3.99 -21.49
N TYR A 352 11.88 -3.30 -22.28
CA TYR A 352 11.74 -1.84 -22.31
C TYR A 352 10.53 -1.43 -23.17
N HIS A 353 10.19 -0.14 -23.15
CA HIS A 353 9.11 0.37 -24.00
C HIS A 353 9.63 0.63 -25.42
N GLY A 354 9.17 -0.16 -26.38
CA GLY A 354 9.63 -0.15 -27.78
C GLY A 354 9.62 1.22 -28.43
N TYR A 355 10.61 1.48 -29.30
CA TYR A 355 10.75 2.75 -30.05
C TYR A 355 10.80 4.03 -29.19
N THR A 356 11.10 3.92 -27.89
CA THR A 356 11.30 5.05 -26.98
C THR A 356 12.75 5.17 -26.50
N LEU A 357 13.02 6.14 -25.63
CA LEU A 357 14.33 6.39 -25.01
C LEU A 357 14.45 5.80 -23.60
N THR A 358 13.50 4.94 -23.21
CA THR A 358 13.54 4.22 -21.92
C THR A 358 14.78 3.32 -21.83
N SER A 359 15.30 3.13 -20.61
CA SER A 359 16.42 2.19 -20.40
C SER A 359 15.96 0.75 -20.57
N LYS A 360 16.92 -0.18 -20.70
CA LYS A 360 16.65 -1.61 -20.93
C LYS A 360 17.08 -2.43 -19.72
N VAL A 361 16.32 -3.46 -19.40
CA VAL A 361 16.71 -4.50 -18.42
C VAL A 361 16.71 -5.87 -19.07
N LEU A 362 17.56 -6.78 -18.61
CA LEU A 362 17.60 -8.14 -19.16
C LEU A 362 16.34 -8.92 -18.75
N PHE A 363 15.72 -9.61 -19.71
CA PHE A 363 14.55 -10.47 -19.46
C PHE A 363 14.86 -11.50 -18.36
N ARG A 364 16.02 -12.15 -18.46
CA ARG A 364 16.49 -13.15 -17.49
C ARG A 364 16.48 -12.62 -16.05
N ASP A 365 16.94 -11.39 -15.84
CA ASP A 365 17.05 -10.83 -14.49
C ASP A 365 15.70 -10.38 -13.94
N VAL A 366 14.78 -9.95 -14.81
CA VAL A 366 13.38 -9.73 -14.44
C VAL A 366 12.71 -11.03 -13.99
N ILE A 367 12.88 -12.14 -14.72
CA ILE A 367 12.31 -13.43 -14.33
C ILE A 367 12.87 -13.93 -12.99
N LYS A 368 14.18 -13.73 -12.72
CA LYS A 368 14.76 -14.03 -11.40
C LYS A 368 14.14 -13.19 -10.29
N ALA A 369 14.02 -11.87 -10.49
CA ALA A 369 13.39 -10.99 -9.51
C ALA A 369 11.93 -11.38 -9.25
N ILE A 370 11.19 -11.77 -10.28
CA ILE A 370 9.82 -12.28 -10.13
C ILE A 370 9.81 -13.56 -9.30
N LYS A 371 10.66 -14.55 -9.62
CA LYS A 371 10.76 -15.81 -8.86
C LYS A 371 10.97 -15.56 -7.36
N ASP A 372 11.90 -14.66 -7.04
CA ASP A 372 12.35 -14.46 -5.66
C ASP A 372 11.30 -13.72 -4.80
N TYR A 373 10.44 -12.89 -5.41
CA TYR A 373 9.54 -11.98 -4.70
C TYR A 373 8.04 -12.25 -4.91
N ALA A 374 7.65 -13.00 -5.94
CA ALA A 374 6.24 -13.21 -6.29
C ALA A 374 5.40 -13.70 -5.12
N PHE A 375 5.95 -14.61 -4.29
CA PHE A 375 5.18 -15.26 -3.22
C PHE A 375 5.56 -14.80 -1.80
N LYS A 376 6.23 -13.64 -1.66
CA LYS A 376 6.67 -13.14 -0.34
C LYS A 376 5.53 -12.56 0.51
N THR A 377 4.54 -11.96 -0.13
CA THR A 377 3.41 -11.29 0.55
C THR A 377 2.05 -11.91 0.22
N SER A 378 2.02 -12.85 -0.72
CA SER A 378 0.82 -13.58 -1.12
C SER A 378 1.22 -14.91 -1.75
N GLU A 379 0.57 -16.00 -1.33
CA GLU A 379 0.82 -17.35 -1.88
C GLU A 379 0.09 -17.59 -3.20
N TYR A 380 -0.82 -16.69 -3.59
CA TYR A 380 -1.71 -16.86 -4.74
C TYR A 380 -0.99 -16.59 -6.08
N PRO A 381 -1.48 -17.18 -7.18
CA PRO A 381 -0.79 -17.20 -8.46
C PRO A 381 -0.41 -15.83 -9.01
N VAL A 382 0.62 -15.81 -9.85
CA VAL A 382 1.05 -14.61 -10.59
C VAL A 382 0.93 -14.82 -12.09
N ILE A 383 0.27 -13.89 -12.78
CA ILE A 383 0.15 -13.85 -14.23
C ILE A 383 1.27 -12.98 -14.81
N LEU A 384 2.04 -13.54 -15.73
CA LEU A 384 3.07 -12.84 -16.50
C LEU A 384 2.49 -12.49 -17.87
N SER A 385 2.16 -11.22 -18.07
CA SER A 385 1.63 -10.69 -19.33
C SER A 385 2.78 -10.36 -20.27
N LEU A 386 3.04 -11.24 -21.24
CA LEU A 386 4.06 -11.01 -22.25
C LEU A 386 3.48 -10.15 -23.38
N GLU A 387 4.24 -9.13 -23.78
CA GLU A 387 4.10 -8.46 -25.07
C GLU A 387 5.36 -8.79 -25.89
N ASN A 388 5.21 -9.64 -26.91
CA ASN A 388 6.37 -10.29 -27.55
C ASN A 388 6.72 -9.68 -28.90
N HIS A 389 7.88 -9.03 -28.97
CA HIS A 389 8.49 -8.45 -30.18
C HIS A 389 9.82 -9.12 -30.56
N CYS A 390 10.17 -10.23 -29.93
CA CYS A 390 11.43 -10.92 -30.17
C CYS A 390 11.40 -11.79 -31.43
N THR A 391 12.56 -11.95 -32.06
CA THR A 391 12.81 -12.99 -33.07
C THR A 391 12.66 -14.40 -32.50
N VAL A 392 12.36 -15.39 -33.35
CA VAL A 392 12.19 -16.79 -32.94
C VAL A 392 13.36 -17.33 -32.09
N PRO A 393 14.66 -17.09 -32.43
CA PRO A 393 15.76 -17.54 -31.58
C PRO A 393 15.71 -16.95 -30.16
N GLN A 394 15.39 -15.66 -30.02
CA GLN A 394 15.27 -15.02 -28.71
C GLN A 394 14.00 -15.42 -27.97
N GLN A 395 12.90 -15.73 -28.67
CA GLN A 395 11.71 -16.35 -28.07
C GLN A 395 12.01 -17.72 -27.45
N LYS A 396 12.81 -18.56 -28.13
CA LYS A 396 13.28 -19.84 -27.56
C LYS A 396 14.12 -19.62 -26.30
N LEU A 397 14.95 -18.57 -26.29
CA LEU A 397 15.74 -18.20 -25.12
C LEU A 397 14.87 -17.64 -23.97
N MET A 398 13.82 -16.87 -24.27
CA MET A 398 12.82 -16.45 -23.27
C MET A 398 12.15 -17.66 -22.62
N ALA A 399 11.69 -18.62 -23.44
CA ALA A 399 11.11 -19.87 -22.98
C ALA A 399 12.10 -20.66 -22.11
N HIS A 400 13.37 -20.78 -22.54
CA HIS A 400 14.42 -21.42 -21.75
C HIS A 400 14.64 -20.73 -20.39
N HIS A 401 14.73 -19.39 -20.36
CA HIS A 401 14.89 -18.63 -19.11
C HIS A 401 13.71 -18.82 -18.17
N MET A 402 12.46 -18.74 -18.68
CA MET A 402 11.28 -18.98 -17.84
C MET A 402 11.24 -20.41 -17.30
N ALA A 403 11.46 -21.43 -18.13
CA ALA A 403 11.44 -22.83 -17.70
C ALA A 403 12.55 -23.13 -16.67
N SER A 404 13.78 -22.66 -16.92
CA SER A 404 14.93 -22.93 -16.04
C SER A 404 14.86 -22.16 -14.72
N ILE A 405 14.39 -20.91 -14.75
CA ILE A 405 14.31 -20.07 -13.55
C ILE A 405 13.07 -20.43 -12.74
N LEU A 406 11.87 -20.44 -13.34
CA LEU A 406 10.62 -20.66 -12.60
C LEU A 406 10.39 -22.14 -12.26
N GLY A 407 10.96 -23.06 -13.03
CA GLY A 407 10.90 -24.50 -12.76
C GLY A 407 9.46 -25.01 -12.65
N GLU A 408 9.20 -25.85 -11.66
CA GLU A 408 7.89 -26.47 -11.40
C GLU A 408 6.78 -25.48 -11.00
N ALA A 409 7.14 -24.24 -10.65
CA ALA A 409 6.16 -23.20 -10.40
C ALA A 409 5.51 -22.68 -11.70
N LEU A 410 6.15 -22.86 -12.85
CA LEU A 410 5.58 -22.48 -14.14
C LEU A 410 4.52 -23.50 -14.59
N VAL A 411 3.30 -23.03 -14.84
CA VAL A 411 2.21 -23.89 -15.32
C VAL A 411 2.38 -24.13 -16.81
N THR A 412 2.85 -25.32 -17.18
CA THR A 412 3.01 -25.78 -18.58
C THR A 412 2.13 -26.97 -18.93
N THR A 413 1.45 -27.55 -17.95
CA THR A 413 0.43 -28.59 -18.13
C THR A 413 -0.86 -28.23 -17.38
N PRO A 414 -2.04 -28.68 -17.86
CA PRO A 414 -3.29 -28.47 -17.14
C PRO A 414 -3.26 -29.09 -15.73
N VAL A 415 -3.91 -28.44 -14.77
CA VAL A 415 -3.97 -28.90 -13.35
C VAL A 415 -4.69 -30.25 -13.22
N SER A 416 -5.63 -30.54 -14.13
CA SER A 416 -6.37 -31.82 -14.18
C SER A 416 -5.87 -32.70 -15.32
N SER A 417 -5.99 -34.02 -15.15
CA SER A 417 -5.71 -35.02 -16.18
C SER A 417 -6.70 -35.00 -17.35
N THR A 418 -7.85 -34.32 -17.20
CA THR A 418 -8.85 -34.15 -18.25
C THR A 418 -8.92 -32.70 -18.72
N MET A 419 -9.43 -32.47 -19.94
CA MET A 419 -9.64 -31.12 -20.48
C MET A 419 -10.45 -30.27 -19.50
N PRO A 420 -9.89 -29.16 -18.99
CA PRO A 420 -10.61 -28.30 -18.06
C PRO A 420 -11.81 -27.65 -18.75
N THR A 421 -12.91 -27.49 -18.04
CA THR A 421 -14.13 -26.80 -18.51
C THR A 421 -14.27 -25.39 -17.92
N ARG A 422 -13.40 -25.03 -16.97
CA ARG A 422 -13.37 -23.74 -16.27
C ARG A 422 -11.94 -23.40 -15.87
N PHE A 423 -11.72 -22.17 -15.44
CA PHE A 423 -10.46 -21.78 -14.82
C PHE A 423 -10.23 -22.55 -13.51
N PRO A 424 -8.99 -23.00 -13.24
CA PRO A 424 -8.61 -23.39 -11.88
C PRO A 424 -8.78 -22.19 -10.93
N SER A 425 -8.98 -22.48 -9.66
CA SER A 425 -9.10 -21.48 -8.61
C SER A 425 -7.73 -20.90 -8.22
N PRO A 426 -7.69 -19.70 -7.60
CA PRO A 426 -6.47 -19.21 -6.95
C PRO A 426 -5.88 -20.22 -5.96
N GLU A 427 -6.72 -20.95 -5.21
CA GLU A 427 -6.27 -21.96 -4.26
C GLU A 427 -5.54 -23.14 -4.94
N GLU A 428 -6.08 -23.65 -6.05
CA GLU A 428 -5.45 -24.72 -6.85
C GLU A 428 -4.13 -24.29 -7.52
N LEU A 429 -3.92 -22.97 -7.67
CA LEU A 429 -2.78 -22.37 -8.35
C LEU A 429 -1.80 -21.67 -7.38
N LYS A 430 -1.86 -21.96 -6.08
CA LYS A 430 -0.91 -21.43 -5.10
C LYS A 430 0.54 -21.70 -5.49
N GLY A 431 1.37 -20.67 -5.40
CA GLY A 431 2.80 -20.72 -5.74
C GLY A 431 3.08 -20.90 -7.24
N LYS A 432 2.08 -20.68 -8.12
CA LYS A 432 2.22 -20.91 -9.56
C LYS A 432 2.28 -19.62 -10.40
N PHE A 433 2.99 -19.73 -11.53
CA PHE A 433 3.09 -18.70 -12.56
C PHE A 433 2.29 -19.11 -13.80
N LEU A 434 1.44 -18.19 -14.28
CA LEU A 434 0.69 -18.35 -15.53
C LEU A 434 1.27 -17.40 -16.57
N ILE A 435 1.46 -17.89 -17.80
CA ILE A 435 1.87 -17.04 -18.91
C ILE A 435 0.64 -16.60 -19.70
N LYS A 436 0.47 -15.28 -19.81
CA LYS A 436 -0.44 -14.68 -20.78
C LYS A 436 0.34 -14.36 -22.04
N GLY A 437 -0.15 -14.82 -23.19
CA GLY A 437 0.49 -14.60 -24.49
C GLY A 437 -0.26 -15.31 -25.62
N LYS A 438 0.34 -15.33 -26.82
CA LYS A 438 -0.20 -16.06 -27.98
C LYS A 438 0.10 -17.55 -27.91
N ARG A 439 -0.76 -18.35 -28.54
CA ARG A 439 -0.61 -19.82 -28.67
C ARG A 439 -0.99 -20.27 -30.07
N LEU A 440 -0.18 -21.15 -30.66
CA LEU A 440 -0.37 -21.73 -32.00
C LEU A 440 -1.66 -22.56 -32.09
N ASN A 441 -1.86 -23.49 -31.14
CA ASN A 441 -2.97 -24.43 -31.15
C ASN A 441 -3.99 -24.16 -30.03
N LYS A 442 -5.21 -24.66 -30.19
CA LYS A 442 -6.18 -24.74 -29.09
C LYS A 442 -5.68 -25.69 -27.99
N LEU A 443 -6.16 -25.52 -26.77
CA LEU A 443 -5.68 -26.28 -25.60
C LEU A 443 -5.97 -27.78 -25.70
N ASN A 444 -7.05 -28.17 -26.40
CA ASN A 444 -7.39 -29.57 -26.68
C ASN A 444 -6.29 -30.35 -27.42
N ALA A 445 -5.41 -29.68 -28.17
CA ALA A 445 -4.29 -30.31 -28.84
C ALA A 445 -3.30 -30.96 -27.86
N VAL A 446 -3.20 -30.45 -26.62
CA VAL A 446 -2.38 -31.03 -25.54
C VAL A 446 -2.84 -32.46 -25.20
N PHE A 447 -4.14 -32.74 -25.32
CA PHE A 447 -4.72 -34.05 -25.00
C PHE A 447 -4.79 -35.00 -26.20
N SER A 448 -4.48 -34.52 -27.40
CA SER A 448 -4.76 -35.25 -28.66
C SER A 448 -3.52 -35.80 -29.37
N ASN A 449 -2.32 -35.70 -28.78
CA ASN A 449 -1.03 -36.20 -29.34
C ASN A 449 -0.75 -35.84 -30.82
N ASN A 450 -1.28 -34.72 -31.32
CA ASN A 450 -0.99 -34.25 -32.67
C ASN A 450 0.27 -33.38 -32.68
N ASN A 451 1.34 -33.87 -33.32
CA ASN A 451 2.56 -33.12 -33.58
C ASN A 451 2.28 -31.93 -34.50
N SER A 452 2.39 -30.70 -33.97
CA SER A 452 2.36 -29.47 -34.76
C SER A 452 3.78 -29.02 -35.15
N ALA A 453 3.88 -28.19 -36.20
CA ALA A 453 5.13 -27.60 -36.67
C ALA A 453 5.90 -26.83 -35.56
N GLU A 454 7.23 -26.80 -35.65
CA GLU A 454 8.12 -26.17 -34.65
C GLU A 454 7.99 -24.64 -34.57
N VAL A 455 7.52 -24.00 -35.65
CA VAL A 455 7.27 -22.56 -35.74
C VAL A 455 6.06 -22.34 -36.66
N ASP A 456 5.13 -21.49 -36.26
CA ASP A 456 4.01 -21.04 -37.10
C ASP A 456 3.67 -19.57 -36.79
N SER A 457 2.79 -18.98 -37.59
CA SER A 457 2.42 -17.56 -37.54
C SER A 457 1.12 -17.31 -36.77
N VAL A 458 1.12 -16.26 -35.94
CA VAL A 458 -0.06 -15.76 -35.21
C VAL A 458 -0.35 -14.31 -35.58
N SER A 459 -1.60 -13.86 -35.44
CA SER A 459 -1.99 -12.49 -35.81
C SER A 459 -1.43 -11.46 -34.84
N GLU A 460 -0.95 -10.31 -35.33
CA GLU A 460 -0.53 -9.18 -34.48
C GLU A 460 -1.70 -8.52 -33.72
N GLU A 461 -2.89 -8.48 -34.35
CA GLU A 461 -4.13 -7.91 -33.82
C GLU A 461 -4.64 -8.56 -32.52
N ASP A 462 -4.06 -9.70 -32.11
CA ASP A 462 -4.39 -10.41 -30.87
C ASP A 462 -3.67 -9.84 -29.63
N GLU A 463 -2.64 -8.99 -29.80
CA GLU A 463 -1.93 -8.31 -28.70
C GLU A 463 -2.00 -6.77 -28.78
N ALA A 464 -2.02 -6.19 -29.99
CA ALA A 464 -2.14 -4.75 -30.18
C ALA A 464 -3.61 -4.33 -30.32
N GLY A 465 -4.18 -3.74 -29.27
CA GLY A 465 -5.50 -3.09 -29.32
C GLY A 465 -5.55 -1.79 -30.13
N ASP A 466 -4.67 -1.58 -31.12
CA ASP A 466 -4.80 -0.42 -32.02
C ASP A 466 -4.13 -0.64 -33.39
N SER A 467 -4.95 -0.56 -34.43
CA SER A 467 -4.61 0.12 -35.70
C SER A 467 -5.89 0.23 -36.55
N LYS A 468 -6.50 1.42 -36.50
CA LYS A 468 -7.26 2.15 -37.54
C LYS A 468 -8.65 2.63 -37.12
N GLU A 469 -8.70 3.80 -36.51
CA GLU A 469 -9.78 4.77 -36.74
C GLU A 469 -9.23 5.94 -37.55
N ASN A 470 -9.30 5.81 -38.88
CA ASN A 470 -9.48 6.92 -39.81
C ASN A 470 -9.96 6.34 -41.15
N GLY A 471 -11.02 6.95 -41.69
CA GLY A 471 -11.86 6.43 -42.76
C GLY A 471 -11.15 6.04 -44.07
N ASP A 472 -11.83 5.13 -44.78
CA ASP A 472 -11.71 4.83 -46.22
C ASP A 472 -10.32 4.86 -46.84
N LYS A 473 -9.42 3.98 -46.37
CA LYS A 473 -8.32 3.46 -47.19
C LYS A 473 -8.10 1.97 -46.95
N ALA A 474 -7.89 1.23 -48.05
CA ALA A 474 -7.78 -0.22 -48.15
C ALA A 474 -7.12 -0.93 -46.95
N LYS A 475 -7.71 -2.06 -46.53
CA LYS A 475 -7.20 -2.96 -45.48
C LYS A 475 -5.75 -3.36 -45.79
N PRO A 476 -4.75 -3.01 -44.97
CA PRO A 476 -3.41 -3.54 -45.11
C PRO A 476 -3.42 -5.02 -44.70
N LYS A 477 -2.55 -5.82 -45.30
CA LYS A 477 -2.42 -7.25 -44.96
C LYS A 477 -2.13 -7.39 -43.46
N LYS A 478 -2.89 -8.26 -42.78
CA LYS A 478 -2.69 -8.62 -41.38
C LYS A 478 -1.24 -9.02 -41.14
N ALA A 479 -0.54 -8.27 -40.29
CA ALA A 479 0.83 -8.61 -39.92
C ALA A 479 0.82 -9.89 -39.07
N LYS A 480 1.75 -10.79 -39.41
CA LYS A 480 1.86 -12.14 -38.85
C LYS A 480 3.19 -12.23 -38.11
N ILE A 481 3.14 -12.43 -36.79
CA ILE A 481 4.33 -12.71 -35.98
C ILE A 481 4.62 -14.20 -36.05
N GLN A 482 5.88 -14.57 -36.26
CA GLN A 482 6.34 -15.94 -36.05
C GLN A 482 6.44 -16.23 -34.56
N LEU A 483 5.80 -17.31 -34.12
CA LEU A 483 5.80 -17.74 -32.72
C LEU A 483 6.54 -19.07 -32.57
N ALA A 484 7.55 -19.09 -31.70
CA ALA A 484 8.26 -20.31 -31.32
C ALA A 484 7.33 -21.25 -30.55
N LYS A 485 7.33 -22.55 -30.92
CA LYS A 485 6.52 -23.56 -30.24
C LYS A 485 6.80 -23.61 -28.73
N GLU A 486 8.06 -23.48 -28.32
CA GLU A 486 8.48 -23.51 -26.93
C GLU A 486 7.84 -22.41 -26.09
N LEU A 487 7.65 -21.20 -26.66
CA LEU A 487 6.97 -20.09 -26.00
C LEU A 487 5.44 -20.26 -26.04
N SER A 488 4.91 -20.71 -27.18
CA SER A 488 3.49 -21.02 -27.35
C SER A 488 2.99 -22.05 -26.33
N ASP A 489 3.76 -23.11 -26.08
CA ASP A 489 3.35 -24.22 -25.22
C ASP A 489 3.22 -23.80 -23.74
N MET A 490 3.88 -22.72 -23.33
CA MET A 490 3.79 -22.16 -21.97
C MET A 490 2.48 -21.43 -21.68
N VAL A 491 1.72 -21.05 -22.72
CA VAL A 491 0.45 -20.32 -22.57
C VAL A 491 -0.70 -21.32 -22.45
N LEU A 492 -1.29 -21.48 -21.27
CA LEU A 492 -2.40 -22.42 -21.07
C LEU A 492 -3.74 -21.71 -20.84
N TYR A 493 -3.91 -21.15 -19.63
CA TYR A 493 -5.18 -20.59 -19.20
C TYR A 493 -5.39 -19.13 -19.63
N CYS A 494 -4.35 -18.44 -20.09
CA CYS A 494 -4.39 -17.03 -20.45
C CYS A 494 -4.01 -16.81 -21.93
N ARG A 495 -4.71 -17.48 -22.85
CA ARG A 495 -4.44 -17.34 -24.28
C ARG A 495 -4.99 -16.01 -24.80
N SER A 496 -4.12 -15.14 -25.31
CA SER A 496 -4.51 -13.88 -25.94
C SER A 496 -5.21 -14.12 -27.28
N VAL A 497 -6.39 -13.53 -27.45
CA VAL A 497 -7.15 -13.50 -28.71
C VAL A 497 -7.79 -12.13 -28.94
N HIS A 498 -7.99 -11.77 -30.21
CA HIS A 498 -8.71 -10.56 -30.59
C HIS A 498 -10.16 -10.56 -30.07
N PHE A 499 -10.62 -9.40 -29.60
CA PHE A 499 -11.98 -9.23 -29.09
C PHE A 499 -12.96 -8.89 -30.22
N GLY A 500 -13.72 -9.88 -30.69
CA GLY A 500 -14.76 -9.68 -31.71
C GLY A 500 -16.12 -9.18 -31.19
N GLY A 501 -16.23 -8.85 -29.90
CA GLY A 501 -17.49 -8.51 -29.22
C GLY A 501 -18.00 -9.64 -28.32
N SER A 502 -18.87 -9.30 -27.35
CA SER A 502 -19.33 -10.25 -26.32
C SER A 502 -20.10 -11.45 -26.90
N GLU A 503 -21.02 -11.23 -27.84
CA GLU A 503 -21.78 -12.31 -28.49
C GLU A 503 -20.86 -13.24 -29.29
N HIS A 504 -19.94 -12.67 -30.07
CA HIS A 504 -18.96 -13.46 -30.81
C HIS A 504 -18.10 -14.30 -29.86
N ALA A 505 -17.61 -13.71 -28.77
CA ALA A 505 -16.80 -14.40 -27.77
C ALA A 505 -17.56 -15.56 -27.10
N LYS A 506 -18.84 -15.35 -26.78
CA LYS A 506 -19.70 -16.37 -26.18
C LYS A 506 -19.83 -17.63 -27.06
N ASP A 507 -20.00 -17.44 -28.36
CA ASP A 507 -20.23 -18.55 -29.29
C ASP A 507 -18.95 -19.22 -29.79
N SER A 508 -17.83 -18.49 -29.83
CA SER A 508 -16.63 -18.93 -30.57
C SER A 508 -15.35 -19.05 -29.74
N GLN A 509 -15.31 -18.49 -28.53
CA GLN A 509 -14.11 -18.50 -27.68
C GLN A 509 -14.25 -19.47 -26.50
N ALA A 510 -13.15 -20.16 -26.18
CA ALA A 510 -13.07 -21.02 -24.99
C ALA A 510 -12.85 -20.18 -23.72
N PHE A 511 -13.14 -20.73 -22.53
CA PHE A 511 -12.98 -19.98 -21.26
C PHE A 511 -11.53 -19.46 -21.07
N TYR A 512 -10.52 -20.23 -21.50
CA TYR A 512 -9.10 -19.88 -21.39
C TYR A 512 -8.61 -18.87 -22.44
N GLU A 513 -9.50 -18.43 -23.34
CA GLU A 513 -9.21 -17.38 -24.32
C GLU A 513 -9.65 -16.03 -23.75
N MET A 514 -8.71 -15.10 -23.70
CA MET A 514 -8.88 -13.80 -23.05
C MET A 514 -8.46 -12.66 -23.97
N SER A 515 -8.99 -11.47 -23.71
CA SER A 515 -8.71 -10.27 -24.51
C SER A 515 -8.10 -9.16 -23.67
N SER A 516 -7.17 -8.41 -24.28
CA SER A 516 -6.60 -7.19 -23.73
C SER A 516 -7.16 -5.98 -24.47
N LEU A 517 -7.76 -5.03 -23.74
CA LEU A 517 -8.46 -3.89 -24.30
C LEU A 517 -7.83 -2.58 -23.79
N LYS A 518 -7.62 -1.64 -24.71
CA LYS A 518 -7.29 -0.25 -24.38
C LYS A 518 -8.44 0.38 -23.59
N GLU A 519 -8.13 1.24 -22.62
CA GLU A 519 -9.12 1.90 -21.76
C GLU A 519 -10.32 2.48 -22.54
N SER A 520 -10.08 3.19 -23.65
CA SER A 520 -11.14 3.86 -24.42
C SER A 520 -12.16 2.87 -24.99
N LYS A 521 -11.70 1.71 -25.46
CA LYS A 521 -12.58 0.66 -25.97
C LYS A 521 -13.37 0.01 -24.83
N ALA A 522 -12.73 -0.20 -23.69
CA ALA A 522 -13.37 -0.80 -22.53
C ALA A 522 -14.47 0.10 -21.93
N PHE A 523 -14.20 1.41 -21.80
CA PHE A 523 -15.22 2.40 -21.42
C PHE A 523 -16.39 2.41 -22.40
N SER A 524 -16.11 2.45 -23.71
CA SER A 524 -17.16 2.36 -24.73
C SER A 524 -18.02 1.10 -24.59
N LEU A 525 -17.43 -0.06 -24.30
CA LEU A 525 -18.18 -1.31 -24.08
C LEU A 525 -19.01 -1.28 -22.80
N ALA A 526 -18.46 -0.71 -21.71
CA ALA A 526 -19.18 -0.54 -20.46
C ALA A 526 -20.43 0.34 -20.63
N ASP A 527 -20.29 1.43 -21.40
CA ASP A 527 -21.37 2.38 -21.63
C ASP A 527 -22.43 1.85 -22.61
N THR A 528 -21.99 1.26 -23.73
CA THR A 528 -22.91 0.86 -24.82
C THR A 528 -23.45 -0.55 -24.67
N SER A 529 -22.75 -1.43 -23.94
CA SER A 529 -23.04 -2.86 -23.86
C SER A 529 -22.75 -3.45 -22.47
N GLY A 530 -22.88 -2.65 -21.41
CA GLY A 530 -22.52 -3.01 -20.04
C GLY A 530 -22.96 -4.40 -19.57
N PRO A 531 -24.25 -4.81 -19.71
CA PRO A 531 -24.71 -6.14 -19.32
C PRO A 531 -24.01 -7.28 -20.07
N ALA A 532 -23.85 -7.15 -21.39
CA ALA A 532 -23.18 -8.17 -22.20
C ALA A 532 -21.68 -8.24 -21.88
N PHE A 533 -21.05 -7.12 -21.56
CA PHE A 533 -19.66 -7.08 -21.14
C PHE A 533 -19.47 -7.67 -19.73
N LEU A 534 -20.41 -7.43 -18.82
CA LEU A 534 -20.44 -8.07 -17.51
C LEU A 534 -20.57 -9.60 -17.62
N HIS A 535 -21.49 -10.09 -18.44
CA HIS A 535 -21.65 -11.53 -18.71
C HIS A 535 -20.41 -12.15 -19.34
N HIS A 536 -19.75 -11.46 -20.27
CA HIS A 536 -18.47 -11.91 -20.82
C HIS A 536 -17.44 -12.15 -19.70
N ASN A 537 -17.36 -11.25 -18.73
CA ASN A 537 -16.44 -11.35 -17.59
C ASN A 537 -16.86 -12.40 -16.54
N MET A 538 -18.04 -13.02 -16.65
CA MET A 538 -18.42 -14.18 -15.82
C MET A 538 -17.83 -15.50 -16.35
N ASP A 539 -17.38 -15.51 -17.60
CA ASP A 539 -16.87 -16.72 -18.27
C ASP A 539 -15.41 -16.58 -18.73
N LYS A 540 -15.00 -15.37 -19.13
CA LYS A 540 -13.65 -15.06 -19.63
C LYS A 540 -12.88 -14.15 -18.69
N LEU A 541 -11.57 -14.04 -18.92
CA LEU A 541 -10.74 -12.98 -18.35
C LEU A 541 -10.65 -11.81 -19.32
N THR A 542 -10.71 -10.59 -18.79
CA THR A 542 -10.46 -9.37 -19.58
C THR A 542 -9.37 -8.54 -18.91
N ARG A 543 -8.38 -8.14 -19.70
CA ARG A 543 -7.32 -7.21 -19.30
C ARG A 543 -7.58 -5.82 -19.86
N ILE A 544 -7.55 -4.80 -19.01
CA ILE A 544 -7.66 -3.39 -19.41
C ILE A 544 -6.32 -2.71 -19.16
N TYR A 545 -5.88 -1.85 -20.09
CA TYR A 545 -4.63 -1.12 -19.95
C TYR A 545 -4.75 0.35 -20.39
N PRO A 546 -3.91 1.26 -19.83
CA PRO A 546 -3.92 2.67 -20.14
C PRO A 546 -3.65 2.98 -21.62
N ALA A 547 -4.23 4.06 -22.14
CA ALA A 547 -3.96 4.50 -23.51
C ALA A 547 -2.52 5.03 -23.67
N GLY A 548 -1.89 4.76 -24.81
CA GLY A 548 -0.54 5.26 -25.13
C GLY A 548 -0.41 6.79 -25.20
N SER A 549 -1.53 7.54 -25.24
CA SER A 549 -1.54 9.00 -25.11
C SER A 549 -1.14 9.48 -23.70
N ARG A 550 -1.22 8.61 -22.67
CA ARG A 550 -0.81 8.88 -21.28
C ARG A 550 0.69 8.74 -21.12
N THR A 551 1.44 9.58 -21.83
CA THR A 551 2.91 9.54 -21.85
C THR A 551 3.55 9.88 -20.49
N ASP A 552 2.80 10.57 -19.63
CA ASP A 552 3.14 10.88 -18.24
C ASP A 552 2.90 9.71 -17.26
N SER A 553 2.48 8.55 -17.77
CA SER A 553 2.08 7.39 -16.96
C SER A 553 0.87 7.63 -16.06
N SER A 554 0.00 8.60 -16.38
CA SER A 554 -1.28 8.77 -15.67
C SER A 554 -2.15 7.51 -15.74
N ASN A 555 -3.10 7.38 -14.81
CA ASN A 555 -4.02 6.24 -14.72
C ASN A 555 -5.44 6.65 -15.13
N TYR A 556 -6.20 5.69 -15.65
CA TYR A 556 -7.65 5.82 -15.81
C TYR A 556 -8.37 5.37 -14.53
N ASN A 557 -9.61 5.82 -14.34
CA ASN A 557 -10.43 5.39 -13.21
C ASN A 557 -10.75 3.88 -13.31
N PRO A 558 -10.30 3.03 -12.36
CA PRO A 558 -10.53 1.59 -12.45
C PRO A 558 -11.96 1.16 -12.09
N VAL A 559 -12.72 2.00 -11.37
CA VAL A 559 -14.02 1.62 -10.78
C VAL A 559 -15.04 1.18 -11.83
N PRO A 560 -15.25 1.88 -12.96
CA PRO A 560 -16.19 1.44 -13.98
C PRO A 560 -15.84 0.07 -14.59
N MET A 561 -14.56 -0.26 -14.65
CA MET A 561 -14.10 -1.57 -15.15
C MET A 561 -14.38 -2.68 -14.11
N TRP A 562 -14.18 -2.42 -12.82
CA TRP A 562 -14.60 -3.36 -11.78
C TRP A 562 -16.13 -3.51 -11.73
N ASN A 563 -16.89 -2.43 -11.89
CA ASN A 563 -18.35 -2.48 -11.94
C ASN A 563 -18.88 -3.41 -13.06
N THR A 564 -18.16 -3.52 -14.17
CA THR A 564 -18.43 -4.46 -15.27
C THR A 564 -17.75 -5.83 -15.12
N GLY A 565 -17.15 -6.12 -13.96
CA GLY A 565 -16.60 -7.42 -13.62
C GLY A 565 -15.23 -7.73 -14.23
N CYS A 566 -14.56 -6.76 -14.88
CA CYS A 566 -13.22 -6.92 -15.44
C CYS A 566 -12.22 -7.29 -14.34
N GLN A 567 -11.42 -8.32 -14.57
CA GLN A 567 -10.55 -8.91 -13.55
C GLN A 567 -9.17 -8.24 -13.51
N ILE A 568 -8.58 -7.99 -14.68
CA ILE A 568 -7.19 -7.53 -14.81
C ILE A 568 -7.22 -6.05 -15.24
N VAL A 569 -7.53 -5.17 -14.30
CA VAL A 569 -7.57 -3.72 -14.53
C VAL A 569 -6.19 -3.16 -14.25
N ALA A 570 -5.32 -3.15 -15.28
CA ALA A 570 -3.91 -2.83 -15.12
C ALA A 570 -3.67 -1.32 -15.03
N LEU A 571 -2.86 -0.90 -14.05
CA LEU A 571 -2.53 0.49 -13.76
C LEU A 571 -1.01 0.71 -13.70
N ASN A 572 -0.56 1.92 -13.96
CA ASN A 572 0.82 2.38 -13.78
C ASN A 572 1.12 2.55 -12.27
N PHE A 573 1.79 1.58 -11.66
CA PHE A 573 2.05 1.53 -10.21
C PHE A 573 3.04 2.59 -9.72
N GLN A 574 3.87 3.13 -10.62
CA GLN A 574 4.81 4.21 -10.33
C GLN A 574 4.10 5.56 -10.14
N THR A 575 2.86 5.68 -10.61
CA THR A 575 2.09 6.93 -10.58
C THR A 575 1.15 6.95 -9.39
N THR A 576 1.37 7.90 -8.49
CA THR A 576 0.50 8.16 -7.34
C THR A 576 -0.74 8.94 -7.76
N GLY A 577 -1.88 8.73 -7.09
CA GLY A 577 -3.12 9.44 -7.37
C GLY A 577 -4.34 8.67 -6.93
N LYS A 578 -5.53 9.23 -7.18
CA LYS A 578 -6.82 8.66 -6.79
C LYS A 578 -6.99 7.23 -7.30
N GLU A 579 -6.61 6.97 -8.54
CA GLU A 579 -6.73 5.67 -9.19
C GLU A 579 -5.90 4.61 -8.47
N MET A 580 -4.71 4.99 -8.01
CA MET A 580 -3.82 4.08 -7.30
C MET A 580 -4.20 3.92 -5.82
N ASP A 581 -4.77 4.95 -5.20
CA ASP A 581 -5.38 4.85 -3.88
C ASP A 581 -6.56 3.87 -3.89
N LEU A 582 -7.42 3.95 -4.92
CA LEU A 582 -8.52 3.01 -5.14
C LEU A 582 -8.02 1.58 -5.38
N ASN A 583 -6.97 1.39 -6.17
CA ASN A 583 -6.37 0.06 -6.37
C ASN A 583 -5.82 -0.53 -5.07
N GLN A 584 -5.02 0.24 -4.33
CA GLN A 584 -4.49 -0.19 -3.04
C GLN A 584 -5.61 -0.48 -2.05
N GLY A 585 -6.65 0.37 -1.99
CA GLY A 585 -7.79 0.17 -1.12
C GLY A 585 -8.59 -1.09 -1.45
N ARG A 586 -8.89 -1.35 -2.74
CA ARG A 586 -9.64 -2.55 -3.16
C ARG A 586 -8.92 -3.82 -2.72
N PHE A 587 -7.61 -3.87 -2.92
CA PHE A 587 -6.77 -5.04 -2.62
C PHE A 587 -6.17 -5.03 -1.21
N LEU A 588 -6.57 -4.09 -0.34
CA LEU A 588 -6.21 -4.09 1.08
C LEU A 588 -6.92 -5.21 1.85
N ALA A 589 -8.18 -5.48 1.50
CA ALA A 589 -8.98 -6.53 2.10
C ALA A 589 -8.47 -7.93 1.70
N ASN A 590 -9.01 -8.97 2.33
CA ASN A 590 -8.67 -10.36 2.05
C ASN A 590 -7.17 -10.66 2.24
N GLY A 591 -6.59 -10.07 3.30
CA GLY A 591 -5.19 -10.27 3.66
C GLY A 591 -4.18 -9.59 2.75
N GLY A 592 -4.59 -8.60 1.94
CA GLY A 592 -3.65 -7.94 1.02
C GLY A 592 -3.17 -8.87 -0.10
N CYS A 593 -3.86 -9.99 -0.34
CA CYS A 593 -3.32 -11.09 -1.14
C CYS A 593 -3.34 -10.84 -2.67
N GLY A 594 -3.93 -9.71 -3.10
CA GLY A 594 -4.02 -9.32 -4.50
C GLY A 594 -5.20 -9.90 -5.28
N TYR A 595 -6.04 -10.70 -4.62
CA TYR A 595 -7.28 -11.25 -5.16
C TYR A 595 -8.48 -10.82 -4.30
N ALA A 596 -9.52 -10.31 -4.95
CA ALA A 596 -10.78 -9.96 -4.29
C ALA A 596 -11.94 -10.64 -5.04
N LEU A 597 -12.70 -11.50 -4.35
CA LEU A 597 -13.82 -12.21 -4.93
C LEU A 597 -14.89 -11.21 -5.40
N LYS A 598 -15.38 -11.38 -6.63
CA LYS A 598 -16.47 -10.57 -7.17
C LYS A 598 -17.78 -10.88 -6.43
N PRO A 599 -18.67 -9.88 -6.25
CA PRO A 599 -20.02 -10.12 -5.75
C PRO A 599 -20.76 -11.20 -6.56
N GLU A 600 -21.70 -11.88 -5.91
CA GLU A 600 -22.43 -13.00 -6.53
C GLU A 600 -23.10 -12.63 -7.86
N PHE A 601 -23.71 -11.45 -7.93
CA PHE A 601 -24.36 -10.95 -9.15
C PHE A 601 -23.39 -10.62 -10.30
N GLN A 602 -22.07 -10.69 -10.09
CA GLN A 602 -21.04 -10.61 -11.14
C GLN A 602 -20.38 -11.96 -11.44
N ARG A 603 -20.93 -13.05 -10.89
CA ARG A 603 -20.49 -14.44 -11.06
C ARG A 603 -21.61 -15.36 -11.52
N ASP A 604 -22.85 -15.05 -11.15
CA ASP A 604 -24.04 -15.79 -11.57
C ASP A 604 -24.48 -15.39 -13.00
N PRO A 605 -24.46 -16.33 -13.97
CA PRO A 605 -24.94 -16.10 -15.34
C PRO A 605 -26.41 -15.67 -15.44
N SER A 606 -27.22 -15.90 -14.39
CA SER A 606 -28.62 -15.49 -14.35
C SER A 606 -28.81 -13.98 -14.04
N SER A 607 -27.74 -13.31 -13.60
CA SER A 607 -27.76 -11.91 -13.19
C SER A 607 -28.18 -10.98 -14.34
N GLN A 608 -29.05 -10.02 -14.02
CA GLN A 608 -29.49 -8.96 -14.94
C GLN A 608 -28.92 -7.59 -14.55
N MET A 609 -27.84 -7.59 -13.75
CA MET A 609 -27.22 -6.37 -13.25
C MET A 609 -26.71 -5.52 -14.43
N ASN A 610 -27.07 -4.23 -14.40
CA ASN A 610 -26.53 -3.23 -15.31
C ASN A 610 -25.90 -2.10 -14.47
N PRO A 611 -24.58 -1.91 -14.52
CA PRO A 611 -23.91 -0.92 -13.67
C PRO A 611 -24.32 0.54 -13.97
N SER A 612 -24.66 0.83 -15.22
CA SER A 612 -25.01 2.17 -15.69
C SER A 612 -26.50 2.48 -15.55
N SER A 613 -27.34 1.47 -15.37
CA SER A 613 -28.78 1.62 -15.19
C SER A 613 -29.32 0.56 -14.23
N LEU A 614 -29.26 0.88 -12.93
CA LEU A 614 -29.61 -0.05 -11.88
C LEU A 614 -31.12 -0.38 -11.90
N SER A 615 -31.45 -1.61 -12.26
CA SER A 615 -32.80 -2.18 -12.12
C SER A 615 -32.98 -2.84 -10.75
N LYS A 616 -34.21 -3.26 -10.42
CA LYS A 616 -34.48 -4.01 -9.19
C LYS A 616 -33.81 -5.39 -9.25
N GLY A 617 -33.05 -5.74 -8.22
CA GLY A 617 -32.40 -7.04 -8.11
C GLY A 617 -31.58 -7.17 -6.81
N PRO A 618 -30.92 -8.32 -6.60
CA PRO A 618 -30.18 -8.61 -5.36
C PRO A 618 -29.00 -7.66 -5.09
N TRP A 619 -28.47 -6.99 -6.13
CA TRP A 619 -27.42 -5.98 -6.01
C TRP A 619 -27.88 -4.69 -5.31
N LEU A 620 -29.18 -4.37 -5.31
CA LEU A 620 -29.72 -3.15 -4.68
C LEU A 620 -29.93 -3.31 -3.17
N GLN A 621 -28.83 -3.47 -2.43
CA GLN A 621 -28.85 -3.47 -0.97
C GLN A 621 -28.66 -2.04 -0.45
N LYS A 622 -29.67 -1.19 -0.64
CA LYS A 622 -29.57 0.22 -0.28
C LYS A 622 -29.22 0.40 1.22
N LYS A 623 -28.15 1.15 1.47
CA LYS A 623 -27.68 1.47 2.82
C LYS A 623 -27.43 2.97 2.96
N MET A 624 -27.70 3.49 4.15
CA MET A 624 -27.34 4.82 4.57
C MET A 624 -26.03 4.76 5.32
N PHE A 625 -24.99 5.33 4.74
CA PHE A 625 -23.67 5.43 5.33
C PHE A 625 -23.51 6.80 6.01
N HIS A 626 -23.51 6.79 7.33
CA HIS A 626 -23.24 7.95 8.15
C HIS A 626 -21.76 7.99 8.52
N VAL A 627 -21.15 9.15 8.35
CA VAL A 627 -19.74 9.39 8.71
C VAL A 627 -19.66 10.67 9.51
N MET A 628 -19.23 10.58 10.76
CA MET A 628 -18.87 11.76 11.55
C MET A 628 -17.35 11.87 11.61
N VAL A 629 -16.80 12.91 11.01
CA VAL A 629 -15.38 13.26 11.14
C VAL A 629 -15.21 14.02 12.44
N ILE A 630 -14.60 13.37 13.44
CA ILE A 630 -14.47 13.91 14.80
C ILE A 630 -13.20 14.73 14.89
N SER A 631 -12.04 14.08 14.70
CA SER A 631 -10.73 14.72 14.84
C SER A 631 -9.65 14.05 13.99
N ALA A 632 -8.49 14.69 13.85
CA ALA A 632 -7.26 14.07 13.37
C ALA A 632 -6.19 14.11 14.45
N GLN A 633 -5.09 13.38 14.24
CA GLN A 633 -3.96 13.36 15.15
C GLN A 633 -2.66 13.52 14.36
N GLN A 634 -1.78 14.40 14.82
CA GLN A 634 -0.36 14.48 14.41
C GLN A 634 -0.13 14.54 12.89
N LEU A 635 -0.92 15.37 12.23
CA LEU A 635 -0.82 15.56 10.79
C LEU A 635 0.59 16.06 10.42
N PRO A 636 1.27 15.40 9.47
CA PRO A 636 2.63 15.75 9.11
C PRO A 636 2.66 17.08 8.36
N LYS A 637 3.78 17.78 8.48
CA LYS A 637 4.07 18.92 7.62
C LYS A 637 4.28 18.46 6.18
N VAL A 638 3.46 18.97 5.26
CA VAL A 638 3.51 18.66 3.83
C VAL A 638 4.77 19.24 3.18
N ASN A 639 4.98 20.55 3.33
CA ASN A 639 6.12 21.24 2.73
C ASN A 639 7.28 21.43 3.73
N LYS A 640 8.31 20.59 3.61
CA LYS A 640 9.50 20.63 4.49
C LYS A 640 10.44 21.82 4.21
N GLU A 641 10.33 22.45 3.05
CA GLU A 641 11.17 23.59 2.64
C GLU A 641 10.59 24.92 3.15
N LYS A 642 9.26 25.02 3.24
CA LYS A 642 8.57 26.14 3.90
C LYS A 642 8.57 25.94 5.43
N HIS A 643 9.71 26.19 6.08
CA HIS A 643 9.86 25.97 7.52
C HIS A 643 8.80 26.68 8.41
N LYS A 644 8.15 27.73 7.92
CA LYS A 644 7.08 28.46 8.61
C LYS A 644 5.65 28.00 8.30
N SER A 645 5.41 27.22 7.23
CA SER A 645 4.03 26.83 6.88
C SER A 645 3.48 25.78 7.85
N ILE A 646 2.21 25.87 8.17
CA ILE A 646 1.49 24.87 8.95
C ILE A 646 0.31 24.44 8.11
N VAL A 647 -0.06 23.18 8.28
CA VAL A 647 -1.18 22.61 7.55
C VAL A 647 -2.48 23.25 8.03
N ASP A 648 -3.34 23.64 7.09
CA ASP A 648 -4.72 24.06 7.32
C ASP A 648 -5.65 22.88 6.97
N PRO A 649 -5.81 21.89 7.87
CA PRO A 649 -6.36 20.61 7.48
C PRO A 649 -7.85 20.69 7.13
N LEU A 650 -8.17 20.02 6.02
CA LEU A 650 -9.50 19.71 5.53
C LEU A 650 -9.64 18.19 5.42
N VAL A 651 -10.79 17.63 5.77
CA VAL A 651 -11.08 16.21 5.55
C VAL A 651 -12.16 16.05 4.47
N ARG A 652 -11.85 15.31 3.41
CA ARG A 652 -12.80 14.90 2.37
C ARG A 652 -13.08 13.41 2.46
N VAL A 653 -14.36 13.04 2.40
CA VAL A 653 -14.84 11.66 2.35
C VAL A 653 -15.53 11.43 1.01
N GLU A 654 -14.99 10.53 0.22
CA GLU A 654 -15.54 10.11 -1.07
C GLU A 654 -16.09 8.69 -0.99
N VAL A 655 -17.27 8.46 -1.57
CA VAL A 655 -17.79 7.14 -1.91
C VAL A 655 -17.63 6.95 -3.41
N CYS A 656 -16.99 5.85 -3.82
CA CYS A 656 -16.71 5.52 -5.21
C CYS A 656 -17.28 4.13 -5.51
N GLY A 657 -18.11 3.98 -6.54
CA GLY A 657 -18.75 2.71 -6.89
C GLY A 657 -19.46 2.79 -8.23
N VAL A 658 -20.68 2.27 -8.30
CA VAL A 658 -21.59 2.56 -9.42
C VAL A 658 -21.91 4.06 -9.48
N ASP A 659 -22.32 4.56 -10.65
CA ASP A 659 -22.53 6.01 -10.84
C ASP A 659 -23.52 6.62 -9.85
N ALA A 660 -24.55 5.87 -9.46
CA ALA A 660 -25.54 6.28 -8.46
C ALA A 660 -24.97 6.43 -7.03
N ASP A 661 -23.80 5.86 -6.75
CA ASP A 661 -23.15 5.85 -5.43
C ASP A 661 -22.00 6.85 -5.33
N ASN A 662 -21.53 7.37 -6.46
CA ASN A 662 -20.42 8.32 -6.51
C ASN A 662 -20.82 9.64 -5.83
N ALA A 663 -20.18 9.93 -4.69
CA ALA A 663 -20.46 11.12 -3.90
C ALA A 663 -19.21 11.59 -3.13
N SER A 664 -19.12 12.89 -2.87
CA SER A 664 -18.03 13.49 -2.10
C SER A 664 -18.59 14.55 -1.15
N LYS A 665 -18.10 14.56 0.08
CA LYS A 665 -18.38 15.58 1.10
C LYS A 665 -17.10 15.92 1.83
N GLU A 666 -16.96 17.17 2.25
CA GLU A 666 -15.77 17.66 2.95
C GLU A 666 -16.17 18.52 4.14
N THR A 667 -15.26 18.58 5.12
CA THR A 667 -15.42 19.43 6.30
C THR A 667 -15.12 20.89 5.97
N ASN A 668 -15.26 21.80 6.91
CA ASN A 668 -14.53 23.06 6.84
C ASN A 668 -13.02 22.81 7.04
N HIS A 669 -12.16 23.69 6.53
CA HIS A 669 -10.75 23.67 6.90
C HIS A 669 -10.58 24.26 8.31
N ILE A 670 -9.57 23.81 9.03
CA ILE A 670 -9.18 24.38 10.33
C ILE A 670 -7.86 25.11 10.12
N GLU A 671 -7.82 26.41 10.42
CA GLU A 671 -6.59 27.19 10.30
C GLU A 671 -5.52 26.71 11.29
N ASN A 672 -4.27 26.66 10.84
CA ASN A 672 -3.05 26.35 11.57
C ASN A 672 -3.17 25.10 12.45
N ASN A 673 -3.72 24.03 11.89
CA ASN A 673 -3.89 22.72 12.54
C ASN A 673 -4.65 22.78 13.89
N GLY A 674 -5.54 23.76 14.05
CA GLY A 674 -6.35 23.93 15.25
C GLY A 674 -5.63 24.69 16.36
N ASN A 675 -4.64 25.53 16.03
CA ASN A 675 -4.04 26.42 17.01
C ASN A 675 -5.12 27.33 17.64
N LEU A 676 -5.32 27.14 18.94
CA LEU A 676 -6.43 27.65 19.74
C LEU A 676 -6.34 29.16 20.03
N LEU A 677 -5.58 29.95 19.26
CA LEU A 677 -5.51 31.40 19.46
C LEU A 677 -6.70 32.13 18.83
N MET A 678 -7.18 31.68 17.67
CA MET A 678 -8.27 32.36 16.94
C MET A 678 -9.64 32.20 17.61
N LEU A 679 -9.91 31.07 18.27
CA LEU A 679 -11.20 30.84 18.95
C LEU A 679 -11.26 31.53 20.32
N LEU A 680 -10.14 31.57 21.07
CA LEU A 680 -10.10 32.16 22.40
C LEU A 680 -10.22 33.69 22.37
N GLN A 681 -9.60 34.36 21.38
CA GLN A 681 -9.71 35.83 21.24
C GLN A 681 -11.09 36.31 20.76
N ARG A 682 -11.82 35.50 19.99
CA ARG A 682 -13.11 35.90 19.42
C ARG A 682 -14.29 35.69 20.37
N PHE A 683 -14.19 34.77 21.33
CA PHE A 683 -15.32 34.37 22.18
C PHE A 683 -15.10 34.45 23.69
N GLY A 684 -13.91 34.83 24.17
CA GLY A 684 -13.66 35.04 25.61
C GLY A 684 -13.87 33.79 26.47
N LEU A 685 -13.69 32.60 25.88
CA LEU A 685 -13.90 31.32 26.55
C LEU A 685 -12.68 30.94 27.41
N PRO A 686 -12.89 30.17 28.50
CA PRO A 686 -11.80 29.71 29.35
C PRO A 686 -10.77 28.88 28.55
N MET A 687 -9.51 29.09 28.89
CA MET A 687 -8.32 28.45 28.31
C MET A 687 -8.52 26.92 28.18
N HIS A 688 -8.70 26.41 26.96
CA HIS A 688 -8.91 24.98 26.71
C HIS A 688 -7.57 24.29 26.36
N PRO A 689 -7.29 23.04 26.81
CA PRO A 689 -5.95 22.47 26.72
C PRO A 689 -5.55 21.87 25.36
N SER A 690 -6.44 21.80 24.37
CA SER A 690 -6.11 21.16 23.09
C SER A 690 -5.22 22.08 22.25
N VAL A 691 -3.91 21.89 22.39
CA VAL A 691 -2.88 22.45 21.50
C VAL A 691 -3.12 21.92 20.07
N GLY A 692 -2.81 22.72 19.04
CA GLY A 692 -3.04 22.47 17.59
C GLY A 692 -2.36 21.23 16.99
N PHE A 693 -2.57 20.08 17.61
CA PHE A 693 -1.97 18.78 17.37
C PHE A 693 -3.04 17.70 17.11
N ASN A 694 -4.29 18.00 17.50
CA ASN A 694 -5.48 17.18 17.31
C ASN A 694 -6.65 18.04 16.77
N PRO A 695 -6.66 18.47 15.49
CA PRO A 695 -7.74 19.28 14.93
C PRO A 695 -9.08 18.54 15.08
N MET A 696 -10.15 19.25 15.47
CA MET A 696 -11.49 18.68 15.70
C MET A 696 -12.55 19.38 14.85
N TRP A 697 -13.31 18.61 14.09
CA TRP A 697 -14.39 19.11 13.22
C TRP A 697 -15.78 18.81 13.79
N ASN A 698 -16.00 17.59 14.28
CA ASN A 698 -17.32 17.09 14.68
C ASN A 698 -18.40 17.22 13.59
N GLU A 699 -18.02 17.08 12.33
CA GLU A 699 -18.92 17.25 11.19
C GLU A 699 -19.49 15.91 10.72
N SER A 700 -20.78 15.89 10.37
CA SER A 700 -21.52 14.67 10.01
C SER A 700 -21.97 14.65 8.56
N PHE A 701 -21.63 13.59 7.86
CA PHE A 701 -22.00 13.29 6.49
C PHE A 701 -22.95 12.10 6.42
N ARG A 702 -23.73 12.07 5.34
CA ARG A 702 -24.64 10.98 4.99
C ARG A 702 -24.53 10.68 3.50
N PHE A 703 -24.37 9.41 3.16
CA PHE A 703 -24.28 8.93 1.79
C PHE A 703 -25.32 7.83 1.60
N LEU A 704 -26.17 7.97 0.57
CA LEU A 704 -27.04 6.88 0.12
C LEU A 704 -26.22 6.00 -0.82
N VAL A 705 -26.02 4.74 -0.43
CA VAL A 705 -25.27 3.75 -1.22
C VAL A 705 -26.23 2.67 -1.70
N HIS A 706 -26.36 2.50 -3.01
CA HIS A 706 -27.28 1.60 -3.68
C HIS A 706 -26.71 0.19 -3.81
N VAL A 707 -25.41 0.06 -4.11
CA VAL A 707 -24.72 -1.23 -4.31
C VAL A 707 -23.47 -1.30 -3.41
N PRO A 708 -23.62 -1.52 -2.09
CA PRO A 708 -22.52 -1.50 -1.13
C PRO A 708 -21.36 -2.46 -1.46
N GLU A 709 -21.64 -3.61 -2.09
CA GLU A 709 -20.61 -4.60 -2.43
C GLU A 709 -19.60 -4.11 -3.50
N LEU A 710 -19.99 -3.14 -4.33
CA LEU A 710 -19.11 -2.48 -5.30
C LEU A 710 -18.52 -1.17 -4.78
N ALA A 711 -19.10 -0.60 -3.72
CA ALA A 711 -18.68 0.68 -3.18
C ALA A 711 -17.34 0.60 -2.43
N MET A 712 -16.59 1.69 -2.52
CA MET A 712 -15.37 1.97 -1.78
C MET A 712 -15.51 3.31 -1.09
N VAL A 713 -14.89 3.45 0.07
CA VAL A 713 -14.77 4.74 0.78
C VAL A 713 -13.32 5.19 0.77
N ARG A 714 -13.11 6.48 0.50
CA ARG A 714 -11.80 7.12 0.52
C ARG A 714 -11.84 8.35 1.43
N PHE A 715 -10.94 8.37 2.40
CA PHE A 715 -10.69 9.50 3.28
C PHE A 715 -9.46 10.24 2.77
N LEU A 716 -9.56 11.55 2.59
CA LEU A 716 -8.44 12.41 2.24
C LEU A 716 -8.30 13.48 3.31
N VAL A 717 -7.05 13.74 3.69
CA VAL A 717 -6.67 14.91 4.48
C VAL A 717 -5.81 15.79 3.59
N GLU A 718 -6.23 17.03 3.42
CA GLU A 718 -5.59 18.00 2.54
C GLU A 718 -5.20 19.25 3.33
N ASP A 719 -4.15 19.93 2.86
CA ASP A 719 -3.71 21.25 3.32
C ASP A 719 -4.39 22.31 2.46
N TYR A 720 -5.35 23.04 3.05
CA TYR A 720 -6.15 24.02 2.32
C TYR A 720 -5.29 25.19 1.84
N ASP A 721 -5.39 25.53 0.56
CA ASP A 721 -4.75 26.71 -0.02
C ASP A 721 -5.78 27.54 -0.79
N SER A 722 -6.02 28.78 -0.34
CA SER A 722 -6.97 29.70 -1.01
C SER A 722 -6.53 30.14 -2.42
N THR A 723 -5.25 29.95 -2.77
CA THR A 723 -4.62 30.46 -4.00
C THR A 723 -4.19 29.36 -4.97
N SER A 724 -4.13 28.11 -4.52
CA SER A 724 -3.67 26.99 -5.34
C SER A 724 -4.47 25.71 -5.04
N GLN A 725 -4.09 24.58 -5.64
CA GLN A 725 -4.71 23.31 -5.30
C GLN A 725 -4.22 22.84 -3.93
N ASN A 726 -5.13 22.29 -3.13
CA ASN A 726 -4.76 21.75 -1.83
C ASN A 726 -3.69 20.66 -1.96
N ASP A 727 -2.69 20.70 -1.09
CA ASP A 727 -1.68 19.66 -1.06
C ASP A 727 -2.17 18.44 -0.25
N LEU A 728 -1.89 17.23 -0.71
CA LEU A 728 -2.25 16.01 0.02
C LEU A 728 -1.38 15.84 1.28
N VAL A 729 -2.04 15.77 2.45
CA VAL A 729 -1.42 15.43 3.74
C VAL A 729 -1.37 13.91 3.90
N GLY A 730 -2.49 13.25 3.64
CA GLY A 730 -2.59 11.79 3.66
C GLY A 730 -3.93 11.27 3.18
N GLN A 731 -3.99 9.99 2.82
CA GLN A 731 -5.20 9.34 2.32
C GLN A 731 -5.37 7.94 2.92
N TYR A 732 -6.61 7.44 2.92
CA TYR A 732 -6.88 6.03 3.17
C TYR A 732 -8.12 5.57 2.39
N CYS A 733 -8.03 4.40 1.78
CA CYS A 733 -9.13 3.85 0.98
C CYS A 733 -9.35 2.37 1.30
N LEU A 734 -10.61 1.93 1.31
CA LEU A 734 -11.00 0.54 1.55
C LEU A 734 -12.40 0.23 0.97
N PRO A 735 -12.76 -1.04 0.74
CA PRO A 735 -14.12 -1.45 0.38
C PRO A 735 -15.10 -1.08 1.48
N LEU A 736 -16.29 -0.61 1.12
CA LEU A 736 -17.33 -0.27 2.09
C LEU A 736 -17.73 -1.49 2.94
N THR A 737 -17.72 -2.69 2.34
CA THR A 737 -17.98 -3.96 3.03
C THR A 737 -16.92 -4.35 4.06
N SER A 738 -15.77 -3.66 4.07
CA SER A 738 -14.69 -3.88 5.05
C SER A 738 -14.65 -2.80 6.14
N VAL A 739 -15.61 -1.86 6.14
CA VAL A 739 -15.75 -0.82 7.17
C VAL A 739 -16.50 -1.38 8.37
N GLN A 740 -16.00 -1.11 9.57
CA GLN A 740 -16.73 -1.38 10.82
C GLN A 740 -17.55 -0.16 11.29
N ASN A 741 -18.67 -0.45 11.95
CA ASN A 741 -19.49 0.56 12.62
C ASN A 741 -18.82 1.07 13.92
N GLY A 742 -19.29 2.22 14.38
CA GLY A 742 -18.89 2.89 15.62
C GLY A 742 -17.66 3.78 15.50
N TYR A 743 -17.00 4.02 16.63
CA TYR A 743 -15.83 4.88 16.73
C TYR A 743 -14.59 4.16 16.23
N ARG A 744 -13.95 4.68 15.18
CA ARG A 744 -12.83 4.02 14.52
C ARG A 744 -11.69 4.99 14.25
N HIS A 745 -10.47 4.47 14.33
CA HIS A 745 -9.31 5.14 13.79
C HIS A 745 -9.10 4.79 12.32
N VAL A 746 -8.97 5.83 11.48
CA VAL A 746 -8.56 5.69 10.09
C VAL A 746 -7.06 5.95 9.99
N PRO A 747 -6.23 4.98 9.60
CA PRO A 747 -4.84 5.22 9.23
C PRO A 747 -4.70 6.33 8.21
N LEU A 748 -3.62 7.12 8.24
CA LEU A 748 -3.26 7.93 7.07
C LEU A 748 -2.06 7.32 6.35
N LEU A 749 -2.15 7.27 5.02
CA LEU A 749 -1.08 6.89 4.13
C LEU A 749 -0.54 8.11 3.41
N THR A 750 0.76 8.11 3.10
CA THR A 750 1.35 9.10 2.21
C THR A 750 0.78 8.96 0.80
N LYS A 751 1.07 9.92 -0.08
CA LYS A 751 0.76 9.82 -1.52
C LYS A 751 1.25 8.53 -2.20
N ARG A 752 2.25 7.86 -1.64
CA ARG A 752 2.83 6.61 -2.19
C ARG A 752 2.14 5.34 -1.65
N GLY A 753 1.22 5.48 -0.69
CA GLY A 753 0.56 4.37 -0.01
C GLY A 753 1.26 3.87 1.26
N ASP A 754 2.32 4.56 1.70
CA ASP A 754 3.05 4.16 2.92
C ASP A 754 2.37 4.70 4.18
N VAL A 755 2.27 3.89 5.23
CA VAL A 755 1.65 4.30 6.52
C VAL A 755 2.40 5.47 7.16
N ILE A 756 1.67 6.51 7.53
CA ILE A 756 2.13 7.61 8.38
C ILE A 756 1.87 7.21 9.83
N SER A 757 2.88 6.61 10.48
CA SER A 757 2.72 5.95 11.79
C SER A 757 2.11 6.82 12.88
N SER A 758 2.38 8.12 12.87
CA SER A 758 1.90 9.09 13.87
C SER A 758 0.49 9.61 13.58
N ALA A 759 0.04 9.54 12.32
CA ALA A 759 -1.14 10.27 11.87
C ALA A 759 -2.36 9.37 11.62
N GLY A 760 -3.52 9.90 11.99
CA GLY A 760 -4.81 9.22 11.83
C GLY A 760 -5.97 10.18 11.90
N LEU A 761 -7.12 9.72 11.41
CA LEU A 761 -8.42 10.33 11.72
C LEU A 761 -9.11 9.52 12.81
N PHE A 762 -9.91 10.19 13.61
CA PHE A 762 -10.89 9.59 14.49
C PHE A 762 -12.28 9.92 13.96
N VAL A 763 -13.06 8.88 13.68
CA VAL A 763 -14.36 8.99 13.04
C VAL A 763 -15.38 8.13 13.76
N HIS A 764 -16.67 8.45 13.59
CA HIS A 764 -17.76 7.55 13.94
C HIS A 764 -18.55 7.18 12.69
N LEU A 765 -18.71 5.89 12.44
CA LEU A 765 -19.25 5.34 11.18
C LEU A 765 -20.49 4.50 11.47
N MET A 766 -21.55 4.67 10.69
CA MET A 766 -22.72 3.78 10.78
C MET A 766 -23.23 3.45 9.39
N LEU A 767 -23.22 2.18 9.05
CA LEU A 767 -23.84 1.64 7.86
C LEU A 767 -25.18 0.99 8.22
N LEU A 768 -26.27 1.64 7.86
CA LEU A 768 -27.64 1.25 8.23
C LEU A 768 -28.44 0.84 7.00
N ASP A 769 -29.28 -0.19 7.11
CA ASP A 769 -30.23 -0.52 6.05
C ASP A 769 -31.24 0.61 5.86
N THR A 770 -31.51 0.99 4.61
CA THR A 770 -32.61 1.92 4.32
C THR A 770 -33.93 1.16 4.29
N LYS A 771 -34.91 1.59 5.07
CA LYS A 771 -36.28 1.06 5.02
C LYS A 771 -36.98 1.35 3.70
#